data_AF-M3K3U7-F1
#
_entry.id   AF-M3K3U7-F1
#
_cell.length_a   1.000
_cell.length_b   1.000
_cell.length_c   1.000
_cell.angle_alpha   90.00
_cell.angle_beta   90.00
_cell.angle_gamma   90.00
#
_symmetry.space_group_name_H-M   'P 1'
#
loop_
_entity.id
_entity.type
_entity.pdbx_description
1 polymer ?
#
loop_
_entity_poly.entity_id
_entity_poly.type
_entity_poly.pdbx_seq_one_letter_code
_entity_poly.pdbx_strand_id
1 'polypeptide(L)'
;MSETDHSETSESTIEPFQFDKILENLEHGALDALESKDFLSYSTLLDIYLNDPTKYSNTEKEELLGHLLTILSDNEELTFEIGWDIPQLVILYVDSDYDFHGPLRKSPGVYKVLKIFETLALHGNPKELFLKSCELLSSLDMTDGDMDSSQRENFFDIKLYCVFELVDSCLKKIKTLYPSRFLLMAVTSFLNLVYRQAVQKHSTLSNAHFMMKRAYSFERNYISPPLPDKIDCTKEELEKIIKDEEYLQRKLLTGFLTNVIYLVNTNGTEGYAMDHFSWLQKQSKSKTIFDFEIDVDLSDRFVELAYSFDIELLKTFQTFITDAHKLLIPLDTTKSDDEVTEIIFEKLIIDYQKNLFSSIINSDLKNIKDSIIGELILYTHSISAKKEFSKPTMTINDALVLTLRLIIPQMVNAKFLNEGVQDVVTFWIWFSLYQQQKINQQNLSLDISKIPKILFTIFLQCILFMVIQSQQKPNFRFMVLTLLTKILILSPNVGYGFIKDSLTNCPYESVKSPLIGVYKELLLKDKADVDSIDLDKLKLSSDETTTAAVAPPLPPREETPSYALNTDKLNDLVSLIKNAESAAFVDGHIDPTKLSTLAAYLNLLVGIKRLSIVVKNKELITPILSSVETKIKEIKSTSKNPYEVNAGDMLQLTIDRFNE
;
A
#
# COMPACT_ATOMS: atom_id res chain seq x y z
N MET A 1 37.05 -21.25 -59.51
CA MET A 1 38.00 -21.81 -58.54
C MET A 1 37.94 -20.94 -57.30
N SER A 2 37.32 -21.27 -56.18
CA SER A 2 36.44 -22.37 -55.71
C SER A 2 35.86 -21.77 -54.42
N GLU A 3 34.60 -21.33 -54.39
CA GLU A 3 33.46 -22.10 -53.84
C GLU A 3 33.88 -23.33 -53.02
N THR A 4 33.78 -23.18 -51.70
CA THR A 4 33.60 -24.29 -50.76
C THR A 4 32.46 -23.91 -49.85
N ASP A 5 31.28 -24.35 -50.26
CA ASP A 5 30.12 -24.61 -49.42
C ASP A 5 30.53 -25.53 -48.27
N HIS A 6 30.32 -25.09 -47.03
CA HIS A 6 30.15 -26.00 -45.90
C HIS A 6 28.65 -26.13 -45.61
N SER A 7 27.99 -26.88 -46.49
CA SER A 7 26.75 -27.59 -46.16
C SER A 7 27.12 -28.91 -45.48
N GLU A 8 27.12 -28.92 -44.15
CA GLU A 8 26.92 -30.16 -43.40
C GLU A 8 25.71 -29.95 -42.51
N THR A 9 24.55 -30.05 -43.16
CA THR A 9 23.31 -30.51 -42.56
C THR A 9 23.58 -31.85 -41.89
N SER A 10 23.77 -31.84 -40.57
CA SER A 10 23.44 -32.99 -39.75
C SER A 10 21.93 -33.14 -39.80
N GLU A 11 21.46 -33.90 -40.78
CA GLU A 11 20.15 -34.55 -40.75
C GLU A 11 20.14 -35.52 -39.56
N SER A 12 20.03 -35.00 -38.33
CA SER A 12 19.42 -35.75 -37.26
C SER A 12 17.95 -35.85 -37.65
N THR A 13 17.52 -37.05 -38.00
CA THR A 13 16.14 -37.44 -38.21
C THR A 13 15.26 -36.78 -37.14
N ILE A 14 14.58 -35.68 -37.49
CA ILE A 14 13.49 -35.15 -36.67
C ILE A 14 12.38 -36.17 -36.89
N GLU A 15 12.30 -37.17 -36.00
CA GLU A 15 11.11 -38.02 -35.97
C GLU A 15 9.89 -37.10 -35.89
N PRO A 16 8.87 -37.31 -36.76
CA PRO A 16 7.68 -36.48 -36.73
C PRO A 16 7.10 -36.55 -35.32
N PHE A 17 6.79 -35.39 -34.74
CA PHE A 17 6.08 -35.29 -33.47
C PHE A 17 4.75 -36.02 -33.60
N GLN A 18 4.69 -37.25 -33.07
CA GLN A 18 3.51 -38.12 -33.15
C GLN A 18 2.85 -38.09 -31.78
N PHE A 19 1.87 -37.21 -31.62
CA PHE A 19 1.12 -37.03 -30.39
C PHE A 19 0.52 -38.35 -29.87
N ASP A 20 0.01 -39.21 -30.77
CA ASP A 20 -0.52 -40.53 -30.42
C ASP A 20 0.51 -41.42 -29.71
N LYS A 21 1.78 -41.40 -30.15
CA LYS A 21 2.86 -42.16 -29.49
C LYS A 21 3.15 -41.66 -28.08
N ILE A 22 2.96 -40.36 -27.82
CA ILE A 22 3.14 -39.80 -26.48
C ILE A 22 2.09 -40.40 -25.54
N LEU A 23 0.83 -40.46 -25.98
CA LEU A 23 -0.25 -41.06 -25.19
C LEU A 23 0.01 -42.54 -24.93
N GLU A 24 0.36 -43.31 -25.97
CA GLU A 24 0.71 -44.74 -25.84
C GLU A 24 1.88 -44.96 -24.88
N ASN A 25 2.93 -44.13 -24.95
CA ASN A 25 4.08 -44.23 -24.06
C ASN A 25 3.71 -43.92 -22.60
N LEU A 26 2.80 -42.97 -22.35
CA LEU A 26 2.33 -42.67 -21.00
C LEU A 26 1.50 -43.81 -20.40
N GLU A 27 0.71 -44.50 -21.22
CA GLU A 27 -0.08 -45.66 -20.77
C GLU A 27 0.81 -46.88 -20.51
N HIS A 28 1.69 -47.22 -21.46
CA HIS A 28 2.64 -48.32 -21.30
C HIS A 28 3.61 -48.07 -20.13
N GLY A 29 4.13 -46.84 -20.00
CA GLY A 29 4.99 -46.47 -18.88
C GLY A 29 4.31 -46.61 -17.53
N ALA A 30 3.00 -46.34 -17.43
CA ALA A 30 2.25 -46.48 -16.19
C ALA A 30 2.12 -47.96 -15.79
N LEU A 31 1.83 -48.83 -16.76
CA LEU A 31 1.75 -50.28 -16.56
C LEU A 31 3.12 -50.85 -16.16
N ASP A 32 4.17 -50.48 -16.88
CA ASP A 32 5.55 -50.90 -16.59
C ASP A 32 5.99 -50.45 -15.19
N ALA A 33 5.63 -49.24 -14.76
CA ALA A 33 5.94 -48.73 -13.42
C ALA A 33 5.24 -49.54 -12.31
N LEU A 34 3.98 -49.94 -12.52
CA LEU A 34 3.24 -50.77 -11.57
C LEU A 34 3.82 -52.18 -11.45
N GLU A 35 4.26 -52.76 -12.58
CA GLU A 35 4.87 -54.09 -12.62
C GLU A 35 6.29 -54.11 -12.03
N SER A 36 7.12 -53.14 -12.43
CA SER A 36 8.53 -53.04 -12.02
C SER A 36 8.73 -52.38 -10.65
N LYS A 37 7.73 -51.64 -10.15
CA LYS A 37 7.84 -50.72 -9.00
C LYS A 37 8.86 -49.60 -9.20
N ASP A 38 9.23 -49.31 -10.44
CA ASP A 38 10.09 -48.18 -10.81
C ASP A 38 9.25 -46.92 -11.12
N PHE A 39 8.74 -46.30 -10.07
CA PHE A 39 7.92 -45.10 -10.17
C PHE A 39 8.73 -43.85 -10.60
N LEU A 40 10.04 -43.85 -10.38
CA LEU A 40 10.92 -42.72 -10.69
C LEU A 40 11.12 -42.56 -12.21
N SER A 41 11.32 -43.68 -12.90
CA SER A 41 11.41 -43.68 -14.38
C SER A 41 10.12 -43.13 -15.01
N TYR A 42 8.95 -43.44 -14.44
CA TYR A 42 7.69 -42.89 -14.91
C TYR A 42 7.54 -41.39 -14.61
N SER A 43 7.94 -40.91 -13.43
CA SER A 43 7.97 -39.46 -13.14
C SER A 43 8.86 -38.71 -14.13
N THR A 44 10.01 -39.29 -14.50
CA THR A 44 10.92 -38.73 -15.51
C THR A 44 10.27 -38.70 -16.89
N LEU A 45 9.51 -39.74 -17.26
CA LEU A 45 8.73 -39.77 -18.50
C LEU A 45 7.68 -38.66 -18.54
N LEU A 46 6.98 -38.43 -17.41
CA LEU A 46 6.01 -37.35 -17.27
C LEU A 46 6.67 -35.98 -17.43
N ASP A 47 7.84 -35.76 -16.82
CA ASP A 47 8.58 -34.50 -16.98
C ASP A 47 8.96 -34.25 -18.45
N ILE A 48 9.47 -35.27 -19.15
CA ILE A 48 9.84 -35.15 -20.59
C ILE A 48 8.66 -34.68 -21.44
N TYR A 49 7.47 -35.25 -21.22
CA TYR A 49 6.30 -34.95 -22.04
C TYR A 49 5.49 -33.75 -21.55
N LEU A 50 5.44 -33.47 -20.25
CA LEU A 50 4.54 -32.45 -19.70
C LEU A 50 5.20 -31.09 -19.44
N ASN A 51 6.53 -31.01 -19.32
CA ASN A 51 7.21 -29.79 -18.86
C ASN A 51 7.07 -28.57 -19.80
N ASP A 52 6.77 -28.77 -21.08
CA ASP A 52 6.59 -27.67 -22.03
C ASP A 52 5.21 -27.71 -22.72
N PRO A 53 4.22 -26.94 -22.19
CA PRO A 53 2.89 -26.86 -22.79
C PRO A 53 2.89 -26.23 -24.19
N THR A 54 3.91 -25.46 -24.58
CA THR A 54 3.91 -24.74 -25.86
C THR A 54 4.05 -25.66 -27.08
N LYS A 55 4.49 -26.91 -26.85
CA LYS A 55 4.58 -27.96 -27.87
C LYS A 55 3.23 -28.47 -28.35
N TYR A 56 2.16 -28.22 -27.59
CA TYR A 56 0.84 -28.78 -27.83
C TYR A 56 -0.17 -27.69 -28.20
N SER A 57 -1.03 -27.99 -29.17
CA SER A 57 -2.24 -27.21 -29.43
C SER A 57 -3.23 -27.33 -28.26
N ASN A 58 -4.19 -26.41 -28.16
CA ASN A 58 -5.20 -26.45 -27.08
C ASN A 58 -6.01 -27.75 -27.07
N THR A 59 -6.26 -28.37 -28.23
CA THR A 59 -6.93 -29.67 -28.35
C THR A 59 -6.06 -30.81 -27.84
N GLU A 60 -4.76 -30.82 -28.21
CA GLU A 60 -3.81 -31.82 -27.74
C GLU A 60 -3.57 -31.69 -26.23
N LYS A 61 -3.54 -30.47 -25.67
CA LYS A 61 -3.46 -30.25 -24.21
C LYS A 61 -4.64 -30.88 -23.48
N GLU A 62 -5.86 -30.70 -23.98
CA GLU A 62 -7.07 -31.29 -23.38
C GLU A 62 -7.05 -32.82 -23.42
N GLU A 63 -6.59 -33.40 -24.53
CA GLU A 63 -6.47 -34.85 -24.70
C GLU A 63 -5.37 -35.43 -23.82
N LEU A 64 -4.19 -34.80 -23.78
CA LEU A 64 -3.05 -35.20 -22.96
C LEU A 64 -3.39 -35.20 -21.47
N LEU A 65 -3.98 -34.10 -20.98
CA LEU A 65 -4.42 -34.01 -19.59
C LEU A 65 -5.60 -34.93 -19.28
N GLY A 66 -6.47 -35.17 -20.27
CA GLY A 66 -7.56 -36.15 -20.15
C GLY A 66 -7.04 -37.58 -19.99
N HIS A 67 -6.02 -37.95 -20.75
CA HIS A 67 -5.38 -39.26 -20.68
C HIS A 67 -4.64 -39.44 -19.36
N LEU A 68 -3.84 -38.45 -18.94
CA LEU A 68 -3.18 -38.42 -17.64
C LEU A 68 -4.18 -38.55 -16.48
N LEU A 69 -5.28 -37.80 -16.52
CA LEU A 69 -6.32 -37.88 -15.49
C LEU A 69 -6.90 -39.31 -15.37
N THR A 70 -7.07 -40.00 -16.50
CA THR A 70 -7.59 -41.38 -16.53
C THR A 70 -6.58 -42.32 -15.87
N ILE A 71 -5.31 -42.26 -16.28
CA ILE A 71 -4.23 -43.07 -15.69
C ILE A 71 -4.16 -42.89 -14.16
N LEU A 72 -4.21 -41.65 -13.67
CA LEU A 72 -4.13 -41.34 -12.24
C LEU A 72 -5.37 -41.79 -11.46
N SER A 73 -6.55 -41.70 -12.07
CA SER A 73 -7.81 -42.06 -11.41
C SER A 73 -7.98 -43.58 -11.33
N ASP A 74 -7.50 -44.32 -12.32
CA ASP A 74 -7.62 -45.78 -12.38
C ASP A 74 -6.57 -46.50 -11.52
N ASN A 75 -5.44 -45.85 -11.22
CA ASN A 75 -4.30 -46.45 -10.53
C ASN A 75 -3.94 -45.69 -9.25
N GLU A 76 -4.63 -45.99 -8.14
CA GLU A 76 -4.39 -45.32 -6.85
C GLU A 76 -2.97 -45.53 -6.32
N GLU A 77 -2.38 -46.72 -6.49
CA GLU A 77 -1.01 -47.01 -6.05
C GLU A 77 0.01 -46.16 -6.81
N LEU A 78 -0.15 -46.05 -8.12
CA LEU A 78 0.71 -45.21 -8.95
C LEU A 78 0.61 -43.75 -8.50
N THR A 79 -0.61 -43.23 -8.38
CA THR A 79 -0.89 -41.85 -7.93
C THR A 79 -0.34 -41.56 -6.55
N PHE A 80 -0.34 -42.52 -5.64
CA PHE A 80 0.24 -42.37 -4.31
C PHE A 80 1.76 -42.10 -4.38
N GLU A 81 2.48 -42.85 -5.21
CA GLU A 81 3.95 -42.81 -5.29
C GLU A 81 4.51 -41.67 -6.14
N ILE A 82 3.86 -41.32 -7.26
CA ILE A 82 4.34 -40.27 -8.18
C ILE A 82 3.64 -38.92 -7.99
N GLY A 83 2.52 -38.90 -7.26
CA GLY A 83 1.60 -37.76 -7.25
C GLY A 83 2.22 -36.44 -6.79
N TRP A 84 3.31 -36.49 -6.02
CA TRP A 84 3.98 -35.30 -5.48
C TRP A 84 4.69 -34.44 -6.54
N ASP A 85 5.07 -35.01 -7.68
CA ASP A 85 5.81 -34.30 -8.75
C ASP A 85 4.87 -33.65 -9.77
N ILE A 86 3.67 -34.22 -9.91
CA ILE A 86 2.68 -33.83 -10.92
C ILE A 86 2.22 -32.36 -10.83
N PRO A 87 1.94 -31.76 -9.65
CA PRO A 87 1.42 -30.39 -9.57
C PRO A 87 2.27 -29.36 -10.32
N GLN A 88 3.60 -29.47 -10.25
CA GLN A 88 4.51 -28.54 -10.91
C GLN A 88 4.45 -28.65 -12.44
N LEU A 89 4.19 -29.85 -12.96
CA LEU A 89 4.08 -30.09 -14.40
C LEU A 89 2.74 -29.59 -14.94
N VAL A 90 1.63 -29.91 -14.27
CA VAL A 90 0.28 -29.63 -14.80
C VAL A 90 -0.17 -28.18 -14.58
N ILE A 91 0.39 -27.47 -13.59
CA ILE A 91 0.03 -26.07 -13.32
C ILE A 91 0.36 -25.13 -14.49
N LEU A 92 1.33 -25.51 -15.32
CA LEU A 92 1.73 -24.77 -16.53
C LEU A 92 0.63 -24.79 -17.61
N TYR A 93 -0.27 -25.78 -17.58
CA TYR A 93 -1.38 -25.90 -18.52
C TYR A 93 -2.61 -25.07 -18.13
N VAL A 94 -2.54 -24.32 -17.02
CA VAL A 94 -3.57 -23.33 -16.67
C VAL A 94 -3.51 -22.14 -17.62
N ASP A 95 -2.31 -21.76 -18.08
CA ASP A 95 -2.14 -20.64 -19.00
C ASP A 95 -2.65 -21.00 -20.41
N SER A 96 -3.53 -20.16 -20.93
CA SER A 96 -4.11 -20.34 -22.27
C SER A 96 -4.45 -18.98 -22.90
N ASP A 97 -4.87 -19.00 -24.16
CA ASP A 97 -5.41 -17.85 -24.89
C ASP A 97 -6.86 -17.52 -24.51
N TYR A 98 -7.39 -18.12 -23.44
CA TYR A 98 -8.75 -17.91 -22.99
C TYR A 98 -8.99 -16.47 -22.52
N ASP A 99 -9.97 -15.81 -23.12
CA ASP A 99 -10.25 -14.39 -22.93
C ASP A 99 -11.18 -14.07 -21.74
N PHE A 100 -11.59 -15.09 -20.98
CA PHE A 100 -12.55 -14.98 -19.87
C PHE A 100 -13.94 -14.45 -20.25
N HIS A 101 -14.31 -14.43 -21.54
CA HIS A 101 -15.67 -14.11 -22.01
C HIS A 101 -16.58 -15.35 -21.99
N GLY A 102 -16.72 -15.97 -20.82
CA GLY A 102 -17.53 -17.18 -20.65
C GLY A 102 -17.26 -17.94 -19.35
N PRO A 103 -17.94 -19.09 -19.14
CA PRO A 103 -17.69 -19.92 -17.96
C PRO A 103 -16.29 -20.53 -17.99
N LEU A 104 -15.62 -20.56 -16.83
CA LEU A 104 -14.26 -21.09 -16.66
C LEU A 104 -14.06 -22.51 -17.21
N ARG A 105 -15.12 -23.33 -17.25
CA ARG A 105 -15.09 -24.68 -17.83
C ARG A 105 -14.77 -24.73 -19.32
N LYS A 106 -14.86 -23.60 -20.03
CA LYS A 106 -14.47 -23.49 -21.44
C LYS A 106 -13.00 -23.11 -21.62
N SER A 107 -12.30 -22.75 -20.55
CA SER A 107 -10.87 -22.46 -20.61
C SER A 107 -10.11 -23.76 -20.90
N PRO A 108 -9.30 -23.82 -21.97
CA PRO A 108 -8.50 -24.99 -22.28
C PRO A 108 -7.58 -25.38 -21.12
N GLY A 109 -7.47 -26.68 -20.83
CA GLY A 109 -6.63 -27.27 -19.79
C GLY A 109 -7.16 -27.10 -18.37
N VAL A 110 -7.72 -25.94 -18.02
CA VAL A 110 -8.09 -25.56 -16.64
C VAL A 110 -9.00 -26.59 -15.97
N TYR A 111 -10.06 -27.05 -16.64
CA TYR A 111 -10.96 -28.04 -16.05
C TYR A 111 -10.26 -29.37 -15.74
N LYS A 112 -9.39 -29.83 -16.64
CA LYS A 112 -8.63 -31.07 -16.46
C LYS A 112 -7.59 -30.92 -15.36
N VAL A 113 -6.88 -29.80 -15.30
CA VAL A 113 -5.94 -29.49 -14.21
C VAL A 113 -6.66 -29.53 -12.87
N LEU A 114 -7.81 -28.87 -12.73
CA LEU A 114 -8.61 -28.90 -11.49
C LEU A 114 -8.98 -30.34 -11.08
N LYS A 115 -9.35 -31.19 -12.05
CA LYS A 115 -9.66 -32.60 -11.79
C LYS A 115 -8.43 -33.43 -11.41
N ILE A 116 -7.28 -33.18 -12.02
CA ILE A 116 -6.02 -33.83 -11.63
C ILE A 116 -5.67 -33.44 -10.19
N PHE A 117 -5.75 -32.15 -9.84
CA PHE A 117 -5.53 -31.69 -8.46
C PHE A 117 -6.51 -32.33 -7.47
N GLU A 118 -7.77 -32.52 -7.84
CA GLU A 118 -8.76 -33.26 -7.04
C GLU A 118 -8.33 -34.73 -6.82
N THR A 119 -7.93 -35.44 -7.88
CA THR A 119 -7.44 -36.83 -7.80
C THR A 119 -6.18 -36.93 -6.92
N LEU A 120 -5.22 -36.01 -7.09
CA LEU A 120 -4.00 -35.96 -6.26
C LEU A 120 -4.34 -35.68 -4.80
N ALA A 121 -5.27 -34.76 -4.55
CA ALA A 121 -5.75 -34.48 -3.19
C ALA A 121 -6.41 -35.70 -2.55
N LEU A 122 -7.05 -36.58 -3.33
CA LEU A 122 -7.71 -37.79 -2.83
C LEU A 122 -6.74 -38.95 -2.58
N HIS A 123 -5.89 -39.27 -3.54
CA HIS A 123 -5.11 -40.51 -3.59
C HIS A 123 -3.59 -40.34 -3.47
N GLY A 124 -3.06 -39.11 -3.62
CA GLY A 124 -1.63 -38.84 -3.52
C GLY A 124 -1.08 -38.98 -2.09
N ASN A 125 0.22 -39.24 -1.95
CA ASN A 125 0.89 -39.25 -0.65
C ASN A 125 0.83 -37.85 0.00
N PRO A 126 0.06 -37.66 1.08
CA PRO A 126 -0.25 -36.33 1.60
C PRO A 126 0.98 -35.61 2.17
N LYS A 127 2.02 -36.33 2.62
CA LYS A 127 3.20 -35.70 3.20
C LYS A 127 4.09 -35.08 2.12
N GLU A 128 4.42 -35.87 1.09
CA GLU A 128 5.31 -35.41 0.01
C GLU A 128 4.62 -34.38 -0.87
N LEU A 129 3.35 -34.61 -1.18
CA LEU A 129 2.51 -33.69 -1.94
C LEU A 129 2.36 -32.34 -1.22
N PHE A 130 2.21 -32.33 0.11
CA PHE A 130 2.19 -31.11 0.90
C PHE A 130 3.50 -30.31 0.79
N LEU A 131 4.65 -30.97 0.93
CA LEU A 131 5.96 -30.33 0.87
C LEU A 131 6.18 -29.67 -0.50
N LYS A 132 5.91 -30.43 -1.56
CA LYS A 132 6.04 -29.96 -2.95
C LYS A 132 5.05 -28.86 -3.29
N SER A 133 3.83 -28.95 -2.77
CA SER A 133 2.83 -27.88 -2.94
C SER A 133 3.22 -26.59 -2.20
N CYS A 134 3.87 -26.67 -1.04
CA CYS A 134 4.40 -25.49 -0.34
C CYS A 134 5.56 -24.84 -1.10
N GLU A 135 6.43 -25.65 -1.72
CA GLU A 135 7.50 -25.16 -2.62
C GLU A 135 6.90 -24.45 -3.83
N LEU A 136 5.91 -25.08 -4.48
CA LEU A 136 5.21 -24.51 -5.63
C LEU A 136 4.46 -23.23 -5.26
N LEU A 137 3.74 -23.20 -4.14
CA LEU A 137 3.06 -22.00 -3.65
C LEU A 137 4.04 -20.83 -3.45
N SER A 138 5.23 -21.13 -2.93
CA SER A 138 6.30 -20.16 -2.72
C SER A 138 7.04 -19.77 -3.99
N SER A 139 6.80 -20.43 -5.12
CA SER A 139 7.39 -20.10 -6.43
C SER A 139 6.39 -19.46 -7.38
N LEU A 140 5.08 -19.67 -7.18
CA LEU A 140 4.00 -19.11 -8.00
C LEU A 140 4.20 -17.63 -8.26
N ASP A 141 4.03 -17.26 -9.52
CA ASP A 141 4.23 -15.90 -9.98
C ASP A 141 3.26 -15.55 -11.11
N MET A 142 2.99 -14.26 -11.23
CA MET A 142 2.31 -13.68 -12.39
C MET A 142 3.22 -13.87 -13.60
N THR A 143 2.75 -14.59 -14.61
CA THR A 143 3.56 -14.96 -15.79
C THR A 143 3.91 -13.72 -16.61
N ASP A 144 5.19 -13.49 -16.89
CA ASP A 144 5.67 -12.45 -17.79
C ASP A 144 5.48 -12.88 -19.26
N GLY A 145 4.22 -12.91 -19.72
CA GLY A 145 3.84 -13.19 -21.11
C GLY A 145 3.13 -12.00 -21.77
N ASP A 146 2.97 -12.06 -23.10
CA ASP A 146 2.29 -11.06 -23.96
C ASP A 146 0.76 -10.96 -23.73
N MET A 147 0.24 -11.60 -22.68
CA MET A 147 -1.17 -11.56 -22.30
C MET A 147 -1.57 -10.22 -21.67
N ASP A 148 -2.86 -9.86 -21.79
CA ASP A 148 -3.40 -8.69 -21.10
C ASP A 148 -3.26 -8.82 -19.57
N SER A 149 -3.09 -7.68 -18.89
CA SER A 149 -2.87 -7.66 -17.44
C SER A 149 -4.00 -8.33 -16.66
N SER A 150 -5.26 -8.16 -17.09
CA SER A 150 -6.40 -8.77 -16.40
C SER A 150 -6.46 -10.29 -16.59
N GLN A 151 -6.08 -10.79 -17.76
CA GLN A 151 -6.03 -12.23 -18.04
C GLN A 151 -4.96 -12.92 -17.20
N ARG A 152 -3.78 -12.30 -17.09
CA ARG A 152 -2.70 -12.80 -16.23
C ARG A 152 -3.12 -12.94 -14.76
N GLU A 153 -3.90 -11.96 -14.26
CA GLU A 153 -4.40 -11.99 -12.88
C GLU A 153 -5.36 -13.16 -12.68
N ASN A 154 -6.30 -13.36 -13.60
CA ASN A 154 -7.26 -14.46 -13.49
C ASN A 154 -6.56 -15.84 -13.54
N PHE A 155 -5.57 -16.02 -14.41
CA PHE A 155 -4.80 -17.27 -14.45
C PHE A 155 -4.00 -17.50 -13.17
N PHE A 156 -3.37 -16.47 -12.62
CA PHE A 156 -2.70 -16.55 -11.33
C PHE A 156 -3.67 -16.94 -10.20
N ASP A 157 -4.86 -16.33 -10.16
CA ASP A 157 -5.88 -16.65 -9.16
C ASP A 157 -6.31 -18.12 -9.22
N ILE A 158 -6.44 -18.67 -10.44
CA ILE A 158 -6.71 -20.12 -10.65
C ILE A 158 -5.55 -20.96 -10.13
N LYS A 159 -4.30 -20.59 -10.45
CA LYS A 159 -3.11 -21.33 -10.00
C LYS A 159 -3.00 -21.33 -8.48
N LEU A 160 -3.18 -20.16 -7.85
CA LEU A 160 -3.19 -19.99 -6.41
C LEU A 160 -4.29 -20.85 -5.77
N TYR A 161 -5.50 -20.85 -6.35
CA TYR A 161 -6.59 -21.69 -5.89
C TYR A 161 -6.21 -23.18 -5.92
N CYS A 162 -5.74 -23.69 -7.06
CA CYS A 162 -5.36 -25.10 -7.21
C CYS A 162 -4.32 -25.53 -6.16
N VAL A 163 -3.23 -24.77 -6.04
CA VAL A 163 -2.11 -25.14 -5.16
C VAL A 163 -2.51 -25.00 -3.70
N PHE A 164 -3.21 -23.94 -3.31
CA PHE A 164 -3.53 -23.70 -1.91
C PHE A 164 -4.61 -24.65 -1.37
N GLU A 165 -5.62 -24.99 -2.17
CA GLU A 165 -6.60 -26.03 -1.79
C GLU A 165 -5.94 -27.40 -1.67
N LEU A 166 -4.93 -27.70 -2.50
CA LEU A 166 -4.15 -28.92 -2.37
C LEU A 166 -3.34 -28.95 -1.07
N VAL A 167 -2.69 -27.83 -0.70
CA VAL A 167 -2.00 -27.68 0.58
C VAL A 167 -2.95 -27.92 1.75
N ASP A 168 -4.13 -27.30 1.76
CA ASP A 168 -5.13 -27.46 2.82
C ASP A 168 -5.66 -28.91 2.92
N SER A 169 -5.98 -29.52 1.78
CA SER A 169 -6.43 -30.92 1.72
C SER A 169 -5.37 -31.89 2.25
N CYS A 170 -4.11 -31.73 1.82
CA CYS A 170 -3.01 -32.57 2.30
C CYS A 170 -2.80 -32.39 3.81
N LEU A 171 -2.80 -31.16 4.31
CA LEU A 171 -2.59 -30.84 5.71
C LEU A 171 -3.59 -31.58 6.62
N LYS A 172 -4.86 -31.63 6.24
CA LYS A 172 -5.93 -32.34 6.96
C LYS A 172 -5.74 -33.86 7.02
N LYS A 173 -4.97 -34.44 6.09
CA LYS A 173 -4.74 -35.89 5.98
C LYS A 173 -3.43 -36.35 6.64
N ILE A 174 -2.48 -35.44 6.88
CA ILE A 174 -1.19 -35.80 7.47
C ILE A 174 -1.37 -36.27 8.92
N LYS A 175 -1.03 -37.53 9.19
CA LYS A 175 -1.00 -38.05 10.56
C LYS A 175 0.30 -37.63 11.27
N THR A 176 0.22 -36.84 12.34
CA THR A 176 1.39 -36.30 13.05
C THR A 176 1.12 -35.96 14.52
N LEU A 177 2.14 -36.06 15.37
CA LEU A 177 2.12 -35.53 16.74
C LEU A 177 2.44 -34.03 16.80
N TYR A 178 3.05 -33.49 15.74
CA TYR A 178 3.55 -32.11 15.69
C TYR A 178 2.93 -31.34 14.51
N PRO A 179 1.62 -31.05 14.55
CA PRO A 179 0.91 -30.35 13.48
C PRO A 179 1.42 -28.92 13.23
N SER A 180 1.93 -28.23 14.27
CA SER A 180 2.45 -26.87 14.16
C SER A 180 3.58 -26.73 13.13
N ARG A 181 4.40 -27.78 12.94
CA ARG A 181 5.47 -27.79 11.95
C ARG A 181 4.93 -27.69 10.52
N PHE A 182 3.90 -28.46 10.20
CA PHE A 182 3.28 -28.41 8.87
C PHE A 182 2.51 -27.12 8.68
N LEU A 183 1.75 -26.67 9.70
CA LEU A 183 1.07 -25.38 9.65
C LEU A 183 2.04 -24.22 9.41
N LEU A 184 3.20 -24.20 10.08
CA LEU A 184 4.22 -23.17 9.87
C LEU A 184 4.73 -23.16 8.42
N MET A 185 4.92 -24.33 7.81
CA MET A 185 5.33 -24.42 6.40
C MET A 185 4.27 -23.85 5.45
N ALA A 186 2.99 -24.17 5.67
CA ALA A 186 1.89 -23.63 4.86
C ALA A 186 1.76 -22.12 5.02
N VAL A 187 1.79 -21.63 6.26
CA VAL A 187 1.73 -20.19 6.58
C VAL A 187 2.91 -19.43 5.97
N THR A 188 4.13 -19.93 6.12
CA THR A 188 5.34 -19.27 5.62
C THR A 188 5.36 -19.23 4.09
N SER A 189 4.98 -20.34 3.42
CA SER A 189 4.91 -20.39 1.96
C SER A 189 3.89 -19.41 1.39
N PHE A 190 2.70 -19.32 2.01
CA PHE A 190 1.70 -18.35 1.62
C PHE A 190 2.17 -16.90 1.85
N LEU A 191 2.80 -16.59 2.97
CA LEU A 191 3.30 -15.23 3.23
C LEU A 191 4.45 -14.84 2.31
N ASN A 192 5.32 -15.77 1.94
CA ASN A 192 6.36 -15.54 0.94
C ASN A 192 5.74 -15.23 -0.43
N LEU A 193 4.65 -15.89 -0.80
CA LEU A 193 3.88 -15.54 -1.99
C LEU A 193 3.31 -14.12 -1.88
N VAL A 194 2.58 -13.80 -0.80
CA VAL A 194 1.98 -12.47 -0.60
C VAL A 194 3.06 -11.39 -0.60
N TYR A 195 4.21 -11.61 0.05
CA TYR A 195 5.32 -10.66 0.05
C TYR A 195 5.86 -10.41 -1.37
N ARG A 196 6.09 -11.47 -2.16
CA ARG A 196 6.57 -11.30 -3.55
C ARG A 196 5.55 -10.56 -4.42
N GLN A 197 4.27 -10.91 -4.31
CA GLN A 197 3.24 -10.29 -5.15
C GLN A 197 2.86 -8.88 -4.68
N ALA A 198 2.46 -8.75 -3.41
CA ALA A 198 1.95 -7.49 -2.88
C ALA A 198 3.05 -6.44 -2.70
N VAL A 199 4.25 -6.84 -2.25
CA VAL A 199 5.33 -5.89 -1.91
C VAL A 199 6.28 -5.64 -3.08
N GLN A 200 6.68 -6.68 -3.82
CA GLN A 200 7.74 -6.51 -4.85
C GLN A 200 7.20 -6.17 -6.25
N LYS A 201 6.03 -6.68 -6.63
CA LYS A 201 5.49 -6.55 -8.01
C LYS A 201 4.33 -5.55 -8.16
N HIS A 202 3.97 -4.82 -7.10
CA HIS A 202 2.82 -3.91 -7.07
C HIS A 202 1.50 -4.59 -7.51
N SER A 203 0.97 -5.48 -6.66
CA SER A 203 -0.31 -6.15 -6.91
C SER A 203 -1.48 -5.16 -7.05
N THR A 204 -2.43 -5.48 -7.92
CA THR A 204 -3.72 -4.78 -7.96
C THR A 204 -4.59 -5.12 -6.74
N LEU A 205 -5.58 -4.27 -6.46
CA LEU A 205 -6.54 -4.48 -5.37
C LEU A 205 -7.32 -5.80 -5.54
N SER A 206 -7.62 -6.21 -6.78
CA SER A 206 -8.34 -7.45 -7.07
C SER A 206 -7.54 -8.68 -6.63
N ASN A 207 -6.26 -8.74 -7.01
CA ASN A 207 -5.36 -9.83 -6.63
C ASN A 207 -5.16 -9.90 -5.11
N ALA A 208 -4.95 -8.74 -4.48
CA ALA A 208 -4.91 -8.61 -3.02
C ALA A 208 -6.17 -9.17 -2.33
N HIS A 209 -7.37 -8.81 -2.81
CA HIS A 209 -8.63 -9.33 -2.30
C HIS A 209 -8.75 -10.84 -2.47
N PHE A 210 -8.30 -11.39 -3.60
CA PHE A 210 -8.33 -12.83 -3.83
C PHE A 210 -7.41 -13.59 -2.87
N MET A 211 -6.17 -13.13 -2.68
CA MET A 211 -5.24 -13.69 -1.68
C MET A 211 -5.83 -13.63 -0.27
N MET A 212 -6.42 -12.50 0.12
CA MET A 212 -7.10 -12.36 1.42
C MET A 212 -8.28 -13.34 1.57
N LYS A 213 -9.11 -13.54 0.54
CA LYS A 213 -10.19 -14.54 0.57
C LYS A 213 -9.68 -15.96 0.79
N ARG A 214 -8.56 -16.32 0.16
CA ARG A 214 -7.92 -17.63 0.35
C ARG A 214 -7.39 -17.78 1.78
N ALA A 215 -6.65 -16.79 2.28
CA ALA A 215 -6.14 -16.79 3.66
C ALA A 215 -7.29 -16.93 4.69
N TYR A 216 -8.34 -16.13 4.56
CA TYR A 216 -9.53 -16.21 5.42
C TYR A 216 -10.17 -17.60 5.40
N SER A 217 -10.34 -18.18 4.21
CA SER A 217 -10.97 -19.49 4.06
C SER A 217 -10.14 -20.61 4.70
N PHE A 218 -8.81 -20.51 4.61
CA PHE A 218 -7.90 -21.45 5.26
C PHE A 218 -7.96 -21.34 6.78
N GLU A 219 -7.86 -20.13 7.34
CA GLU A 219 -7.88 -19.93 8.79
C GLU A 219 -9.21 -20.33 9.43
N ARG A 220 -10.32 -19.93 8.83
CA ARG A 220 -11.66 -20.22 9.34
C ARG A 220 -11.97 -21.72 9.34
N ASN A 221 -11.51 -22.44 8.31
CA ASN A 221 -11.79 -23.86 8.12
C ASN A 221 -10.61 -24.75 8.57
N TYR A 222 -9.65 -24.20 9.30
CA TYR A 222 -8.50 -24.95 9.79
C TYR A 222 -8.97 -26.04 10.77
N ILE A 223 -8.53 -27.27 10.51
CA ILE A 223 -8.78 -28.43 11.36
C ILE A 223 -7.43 -29.03 11.69
N SER A 224 -7.18 -29.28 12.97
CA SER A 224 -5.92 -29.88 13.41
C SER A 224 -5.74 -31.27 12.76
N PRO A 225 -4.55 -31.55 12.18
CA PRO A 225 -4.26 -32.85 11.60
C PRO A 225 -4.47 -34.02 12.58
N PRO A 226 -4.87 -35.20 12.09
CA PRO A 226 -5.12 -36.36 12.93
C PRO A 226 -3.84 -36.89 13.61
N LEU A 227 -4.02 -37.52 14.78
CA LEU A 227 -2.92 -38.20 15.47
C LEU A 227 -2.44 -39.44 14.69
N PRO A 228 -1.17 -39.86 14.86
CA PRO A 228 -0.67 -41.09 14.28
C PRO A 228 -1.35 -42.34 14.83
N ASP A 229 -1.44 -43.39 14.00
CA ASP A 229 -2.06 -44.66 14.38
C ASP A 229 -1.27 -45.40 15.48
N LYS A 230 0.03 -45.11 15.60
CA LYS A 230 0.92 -45.65 16.64
C LYS A 230 1.58 -44.49 17.38
N ILE A 231 1.38 -44.45 18.69
CA ILE A 231 1.87 -43.39 19.56
C ILE A 231 2.76 -44.04 20.63
N ASP A 232 4.06 -43.80 20.53
CA ASP A 232 5.07 -44.33 21.47
C ASP A 232 5.35 -43.30 22.59
N CYS A 233 4.32 -42.87 23.33
CA CYS A 233 4.50 -42.01 24.50
C CYS A 233 3.50 -42.33 25.62
N THR A 234 3.83 -41.90 26.84
CA THR A 234 2.91 -42.04 27.98
C THR A 234 1.70 -41.10 27.83
N LYS A 235 0.59 -41.41 28.52
CA LYS A 235 -0.62 -40.57 28.47
C LYS A 235 -0.38 -39.13 28.93
N GLU A 236 0.43 -38.96 29.98
CA GLU A 236 0.77 -37.63 30.52
C GLU A 236 1.62 -36.82 29.55
N GLU A 237 2.58 -37.47 28.88
CA GLU A 237 3.40 -36.84 27.83
C GLU A 237 2.55 -36.46 26.62
N LEU A 238 1.63 -37.33 26.21
CA LEU A 238 0.72 -37.07 25.09
C LEU A 238 -0.18 -35.84 25.35
N GLU A 239 -0.77 -35.76 26.54
CA GLU A 239 -1.60 -34.60 26.93
C GLU A 239 -0.79 -33.29 26.94
N LYS A 240 0.46 -33.35 27.38
CA LYS A 240 1.34 -32.18 27.35
C LYS A 240 1.65 -31.76 25.92
N ILE A 241 2.02 -32.70 25.05
CA ILE A 241 2.31 -32.43 23.64
C ILE A 241 1.09 -31.80 22.96
N ILE A 242 -0.11 -32.33 23.19
CA ILE A 242 -1.34 -31.80 22.60
C ILE A 242 -1.56 -30.34 23.04
N LYS A 243 -1.43 -30.02 24.33
CA LYS A 243 -1.60 -28.65 24.83
C LYS A 243 -0.55 -27.68 24.25
N ASP A 244 0.71 -28.11 24.18
CA ASP A 244 1.78 -27.30 23.62
C ASP A 244 1.53 -27.03 22.12
N GLU A 245 1.07 -28.05 21.37
CA GLU A 245 0.74 -27.93 19.95
C GLU A 245 -0.54 -27.11 19.70
N GLU A 246 -1.56 -27.18 20.54
CA GLU A 246 -2.75 -26.33 20.46
C GLU A 246 -2.37 -24.85 20.63
N TYR A 247 -1.51 -24.56 21.60
CA TYR A 247 -0.99 -23.20 21.80
C TYR A 247 -0.20 -22.70 20.58
N LEU A 248 0.71 -23.53 20.05
CA LEU A 248 1.53 -23.17 18.88
C LEU A 248 0.68 -22.98 17.64
N GLN A 249 -0.25 -23.90 17.34
CA GLN A 249 -1.15 -23.78 16.19
C GLN A 249 -1.97 -22.49 16.27
N ARG A 250 -2.53 -22.20 17.45
CA ARG A 250 -3.28 -20.96 17.67
C ARG A 250 -2.42 -19.72 17.40
N LYS A 251 -1.18 -19.70 17.90
CA LYS A 251 -0.25 -18.57 17.66
C LYS A 251 0.17 -18.44 16.20
N LEU A 252 0.29 -19.54 15.47
CA LEU A 252 0.55 -19.51 14.03
C LEU A 252 -0.64 -18.94 13.27
N LEU A 253 -1.88 -19.27 13.65
CA LEU A 253 -3.08 -18.73 13.03
C LEU A 253 -3.26 -17.24 13.32
N THR A 254 -3.10 -16.79 14.58
CA THR A 254 -3.18 -15.34 14.88
C THR A 254 -2.08 -14.53 14.20
N GLY A 255 -0.87 -15.12 14.13
CA GLY A 255 0.26 -14.55 13.42
C GLY A 255 -0.02 -14.47 11.92
N PHE A 256 -0.54 -15.54 11.31
CA PHE A 256 -0.86 -15.58 9.89
C PHE A 256 -1.88 -14.50 9.52
N LEU A 257 -3.00 -14.42 10.24
CA LEU A 257 -4.09 -13.46 10.03
C LEU A 257 -3.54 -12.04 9.98
N THR A 258 -2.83 -11.65 11.03
CA THR A 258 -2.33 -10.29 11.20
C THR A 258 -1.21 -9.94 10.20
N ASN A 259 -0.37 -10.91 9.82
CA ASN A 259 0.69 -10.69 8.84
C ASN A 259 0.17 -10.60 7.41
N VAL A 260 -0.85 -11.38 7.03
CA VAL A 260 -1.50 -11.25 5.72
C VAL A 260 -2.07 -9.84 5.55
N ILE A 261 -2.81 -9.34 6.55
CA ILE A 261 -3.38 -7.98 6.52
C ILE A 261 -2.28 -6.92 6.38
N TYR A 262 -1.20 -7.06 7.14
CA TYR A 262 -0.05 -6.15 7.03
C TYR A 262 0.58 -6.14 5.62
N LEU A 263 0.88 -7.32 5.07
CA LEU A 263 1.59 -7.42 3.79
C LEU A 263 0.75 -6.89 2.63
N VAL A 264 -0.54 -7.25 2.57
CA VAL A 264 -1.46 -6.81 1.51
C VAL A 264 -1.63 -5.29 1.50
N ASN A 265 -1.57 -4.64 2.66
CA ASN A 265 -1.69 -3.19 2.81
C ASN A 265 -0.37 -2.42 2.63
N THR A 266 0.74 -3.07 2.26
CA THR A 266 2.03 -2.38 2.12
C THR A 266 2.04 -1.40 0.94
N ASN A 267 1.52 -1.82 -0.22
CA ASN A 267 1.46 -1.00 -1.44
C ASN A 267 0.02 -0.57 -1.80
N GLY A 268 -0.96 -0.95 -0.97
CA GLY A 268 -2.38 -0.69 -1.19
C GLY A 268 -3.00 0.02 0.01
N THR A 269 -4.02 0.82 -0.24
CA THR A 269 -4.81 1.50 0.80
C THR A 269 -6.27 1.13 0.62
N GLU A 270 -6.91 0.61 1.67
CA GLU A 270 -8.36 0.37 1.69
C GLU A 270 -9.14 1.70 1.57
N GLY A 271 -8.57 2.81 2.03
CA GLY A 271 -9.14 4.14 1.88
C GLY A 271 -9.96 4.59 3.09
N TYR A 272 -9.61 4.13 4.30
CA TYR A 272 -10.30 4.49 5.55
C TYR A 272 -10.34 6.01 5.75
N ALA A 273 -9.23 6.70 5.49
CA ALA A 273 -9.17 8.15 5.62
C ALA A 273 -10.05 8.84 4.58
N MET A 274 -10.08 8.32 3.34
CA MET A 274 -10.88 8.88 2.26
C MET A 274 -12.38 8.73 2.51
N ASP A 275 -12.80 7.57 3.02
CA ASP A 275 -14.18 7.28 3.40
C ASP A 275 -14.62 8.15 4.59
N HIS A 276 -13.78 8.29 5.61
CA HIS A 276 -14.03 9.23 6.71
C HIS A 276 -14.10 10.69 6.23
N PHE A 277 -13.21 11.10 5.33
CA PHE A 277 -13.20 12.44 4.77
C PHE A 277 -14.44 12.73 3.91
N SER A 278 -14.85 11.77 3.06
CA SER A 278 -16.10 11.84 2.29
C SER A 278 -17.30 12.03 3.23
N TRP A 279 -17.36 11.25 4.29
CA TRP A 279 -18.39 11.35 5.32
C TRP A 279 -18.40 12.73 5.99
N LEU A 280 -17.23 13.27 6.37
CA LEU A 280 -17.11 14.63 6.94
C LEU A 280 -17.60 15.71 5.97
N GLN A 281 -17.26 15.61 4.68
CA GLN A 281 -17.70 16.56 3.65
C GLN A 281 -19.23 16.57 3.46
N LYS A 282 -19.84 15.38 3.50
CA LYS A 282 -21.31 15.24 3.46
C LYS A 282 -21.98 15.94 4.64
N GLN A 283 -21.34 15.93 5.82
CA GLN A 283 -21.84 16.62 7.00
C GLN A 283 -21.66 18.15 6.95
N SER A 284 -20.57 18.64 6.37
CA SER A 284 -20.22 20.07 6.37
C SER A 284 -20.95 20.91 5.30
N LYS A 285 -21.85 20.31 4.50
CA LYS A 285 -22.52 20.97 3.36
C LYS A 285 -21.53 21.62 2.38
N SER A 286 -20.37 20.99 2.18
CA SER A 286 -19.40 21.41 1.17
C SER A 286 -20.06 21.49 -0.21
N LYS A 287 -19.68 22.49 -1.02
CA LYS A 287 -20.15 22.63 -2.42
C LYS A 287 -19.70 21.47 -3.30
N THR A 288 -18.60 20.83 -2.90
CA THR A 288 -17.94 19.75 -3.62
C THR A 288 -17.90 18.55 -2.69
N ILE A 289 -18.64 17.52 -3.05
CA ILE A 289 -18.74 16.27 -2.30
C ILE A 289 -17.95 15.23 -3.06
N PHE A 290 -16.84 14.77 -2.47
CA PHE A 290 -16.17 13.57 -2.95
C PHE A 290 -16.91 12.37 -2.37
N ASP A 291 -17.42 11.48 -3.23
CA ASP A 291 -18.12 10.27 -2.81
C ASP A 291 -17.16 9.08 -2.88
N PHE A 292 -16.87 8.49 -1.72
CA PHE A 292 -16.04 7.31 -1.59
C PHE A 292 -16.50 6.51 -0.39
N GLU A 293 -16.59 5.21 -0.57
CA GLU A 293 -17.01 4.25 0.44
C GLU A 293 -16.12 3.01 0.30
N ILE A 294 -15.69 2.47 1.44
CA ILE A 294 -14.87 1.26 1.49
C ILE A 294 -15.71 0.02 1.22
N ASP A 295 -15.12 -0.99 0.59
CA ASP A 295 -15.70 -2.33 0.54
C ASP A 295 -15.50 -3.01 1.91
N VAL A 296 -16.61 -3.24 2.61
CA VAL A 296 -16.61 -3.72 4.00
C VAL A 296 -16.55 -5.25 4.10
N ASP A 297 -16.97 -5.97 3.05
CA ASP A 297 -17.40 -7.37 3.18
C ASP A 297 -16.27 -8.34 3.59
N LEU A 298 -15.05 -8.11 3.11
CA LEU A 298 -13.92 -9.01 3.39
C LEU A 298 -13.22 -8.63 4.69
N SER A 299 -12.95 -7.34 4.89
CA SER A 299 -12.26 -6.85 6.08
C SER A 299 -13.10 -7.02 7.35
N ASP A 300 -14.43 -6.91 7.27
CA ASP A 300 -15.32 -7.23 8.41
C ASP A 300 -15.18 -8.69 8.84
N ARG A 301 -15.09 -9.62 7.87
CA ARG A 301 -14.88 -11.04 8.18
C ARG A 301 -13.55 -11.29 8.87
N PHE A 302 -12.49 -10.56 8.50
CA PHE A 302 -11.21 -10.65 9.19
C PHE A 302 -11.27 -10.07 10.61
N VAL A 303 -12.02 -9.00 10.84
CA VAL A 303 -12.26 -8.46 12.19
C VAL A 303 -13.02 -9.47 13.05
N GLU A 304 -14.08 -10.09 12.52
CA GLU A 304 -14.83 -11.14 13.21
C GLU A 304 -13.93 -12.36 13.53
N LEU A 305 -13.09 -12.76 12.58
CA LEU A 305 -12.16 -13.88 12.76
C LEU A 305 -11.10 -13.55 13.82
N ALA A 306 -10.55 -12.34 13.82
CA ALA A 306 -9.61 -11.87 14.84
C ALA A 306 -10.24 -11.95 16.24
N TYR A 307 -11.50 -11.51 16.41
CA TYR A 307 -12.21 -11.66 17.68
C TYR A 307 -12.48 -13.13 18.03
N SER A 308 -12.79 -13.99 17.07
CA SER A 308 -12.97 -15.43 17.31
C SER A 308 -11.67 -16.13 17.78
N PHE A 309 -10.52 -15.56 17.45
CA PHE A 309 -9.21 -16.00 17.92
C PHE A 309 -8.77 -15.33 19.23
N ASP A 310 -9.66 -14.59 19.91
CA ASP A 310 -9.43 -13.78 21.10
C ASP A 310 -8.31 -12.72 20.93
N ILE A 311 -8.20 -12.12 19.74
CA ILE A 311 -7.32 -10.97 19.52
C ILE A 311 -8.02 -9.70 20.05
N GLU A 312 -7.49 -9.14 21.13
CA GLU A 312 -8.03 -7.94 21.79
C GLU A 312 -7.61 -6.65 21.06
N LEU A 313 -8.13 -6.41 19.85
CA LEU A 313 -7.75 -5.29 18.97
C LEU A 313 -7.73 -3.91 19.66
N LEU A 314 -8.75 -3.60 20.48
CA LEU A 314 -8.82 -2.35 21.24
C LEU A 314 -7.67 -2.20 22.24
N LYS A 315 -7.33 -3.28 22.94
CA LYS A 315 -6.27 -3.27 23.94
C LYS A 315 -4.91 -3.15 23.28
N THR A 316 -4.69 -3.82 22.14
CA THR A 316 -3.45 -3.64 21.36
C THR A 316 -3.32 -2.18 20.92
N PHE A 317 -4.39 -1.58 20.38
CA PHE A 317 -4.40 -0.18 19.98
C PHE A 317 -4.06 0.78 21.16
N GLN A 318 -4.71 0.61 22.31
CA GLN A 318 -4.45 1.42 23.50
C GLN A 318 -3.04 1.23 24.06
N THR A 319 -2.55 -0.02 24.07
CA THR A 319 -1.18 -0.34 24.51
C THR A 319 -0.17 0.30 23.58
N PHE A 320 -0.42 0.25 22.26
CA PHE A 320 0.45 0.86 21.26
C PHE A 320 0.60 2.37 21.45
N ILE A 321 -0.51 3.09 21.69
CA ILE A 321 -0.50 4.54 21.96
C ILE A 321 0.23 4.83 23.28
N THR A 322 -0.06 4.05 24.32
CA THR A 322 0.58 4.22 25.64
C THR A 322 2.10 4.06 25.54
N ASP A 323 2.57 3.07 24.78
CA ASP A 323 3.98 2.85 24.56
C ASP A 323 4.61 3.90 23.64
N ALA A 324 3.87 4.42 22.65
CA ALA A 324 4.32 5.53 21.83
C ALA A 324 4.58 6.80 22.67
N HIS A 325 3.71 7.09 23.65
CA HIS A 325 3.95 8.18 24.62
C HIS A 325 5.22 7.96 25.45
N LYS A 326 5.43 6.75 25.99
CA LYS A 326 6.65 6.41 26.76
C LYS A 326 7.92 6.48 25.91
N LEU A 327 7.82 6.21 24.60
CA LEU A 327 8.96 6.32 23.70
C LEU A 327 9.35 7.77 23.43
N LEU A 328 8.40 8.70 23.42
CA LEU A 328 8.64 10.10 23.05
C LEU A 328 8.75 11.07 24.23
N ILE A 329 8.32 10.65 25.43
CA ILE A 329 8.28 11.47 26.64
C ILE A 329 8.99 10.74 27.79
N PRO A 330 9.88 11.41 28.55
CA PRO A 330 10.22 12.84 28.49
C PRO A 330 11.31 13.17 27.46
N LEU A 331 11.26 14.41 26.95
CA LEU A 331 12.30 14.98 26.10
C LEU A 331 13.42 15.56 26.97
N ASP A 332 14.68 15.34 26.59
CA ASP A 332 15.83 15.93 27.25
C ASP A 332 15.98 17.41 26.83
N THR A 333 15.52 18.32 27.69
CA THR A 333 15.56 19.77 27.42
C THR A 333 16.96 20.37 27.56
N THR A 334 17.98 19.58 27.89
CA THR A 334 19.36 20.06 28.02
C THR A 334 20.12 20.08 26.71
N LYS A 335 19.60 19.39 25.68
CA LYS A 335 20.21 19.24 24.35
C LYS A 335 19.63 20.23 23.35
N SER A 336 20.35 20.43 22.24
CA SER A 336 19.86 21.24 21.11
C SER A 336 18.66 20.57 20.42
N ASP A 337 17.80 21.38 19.77
CA ASP A 337 16.61 20.87 19.06
C ASP A 337 16.97 19.79 18.00
N ASP A 338 18.12 19.94 17.34
CA ASP A 338 18.62 19.01 16.32
C ASP A 338 19.07 17.69 16.93
N GLU A 339 19.82 17.71 18.04
CA GLU A 339 20.24 16.51 18.77
C GLU A 339 19.03 15.73 19.31
N VAL A 340 18.02 16.43 19.82
CA VAL A 340 16.79 15.81 20.30
C VAL A 340 16.05 15.13 19.14
N THR A 341 16.02 15.77 17.97
CA THR A 341 15.41 15.21 16.76
C THR A 341 16.12 13.93 16.31
N GLU A 342 17.45 13.92 16.28
CA GLU A 342 18.26 12.74 15.92
C GLU A 342 17.99 11.56 16.87
N ILE A 343 17.98 11.81 18.18
CA ILE A 343 17.70 10.79 19.20
C ILE A 343 16.29 10.20 19.03
N ILE A 344 15.30 11.05 18.73
CA ILE A 344 13.92 10.58 18.48
C ILE A 344 13.90 9.65 17.27
N PHE A 345 14.54 10.05 16.17
CA PHE A 345 14.57 9.27 14.93
C PHE A 345 15.25 7.92 15.17
N GLU A 346 16.43 7.91 15.78
CA GLU A 346 17.15 6.67 16.11
C GLU A 346 16.29 5.73 16.97
N LYS A 347 15.70 6.26 18.06
CA LYS A 347 14.88 5.47 18.99
C LYS A 347 13.67 4.85 18.29
N LEU A 348 13.01 5.59 17.41
CA LEU A 348 11.84 5.10 16.68
C LEU A 348 12.21 4.09 15.59
N ILE A 349 13.34 4.26 14.90
CA ILE A 349 13.82 3.28 13.92
C ILE A 349 14.15 1.95 14.62
N ILE A 350 14.85 2.01 15.77
CA ILE A 350 15.19 0.81 16.55
C ILE A 350 13.92 0.12 17.06
N ASP A 351 12.94 0.88 17.58
CA ASP A 351 11.64 0.32 17.99
C ASP A 351 10.92 -0.33 16.80
N TYR A 352 10.87 0.35 15.65
CA TYR A 352 10.20 -0.16 14.46
C TYR A 352 10.82 -1.48 14.00
N GLN A 353 12.15 -1.55 13.89
CA GLN A 353 12.84 -2.77 13.47
C GLN A 353 12.64 -3.95 14.43
N LYS A 354 12.59 -3.70 15.74
CA LYS A 354 12.48 -4.76 16.75
C LYS A 354 11.05 -5.23 16.99
N ASN A 355 10.08 -4.31 16.92
CA ASN A 355 8.73 -4.55 17.41
C ASN A 355 7.64 -4.45 16.34
N LEU A 356 7.86 -3.73 15.24
CA LEU A 356 6.81 -3.42 14.26
C LEU A 356 7.08 -3.99 12.86
N PHE A 357 8.34 -4.08 12.46
CA PHE A 357 8.73 -4.70 11.20
C PHE A 357 8.44 -6.20 11.29
N SER A 358 7.42 -6.63 10.55
CA SER A 358 6.84 -7.95 10.74
C SER A 358 7.71 -9.04 10.10
N SER A 359 8.08 -10.02 10.91
CA SER A 359 8.38 -11.38 10.47
C SER A 359 7.63 -12.31 11.42
N ILE A 360 6.90 -13.30 10.89
CA ILE A 360 6.24 -14.32 11.72
C ILE A 360 7.24 -15.02 12.64
N ILE A 361 8.46 -15.20 12.16
CA ILE A 361 9.57 -15.75 12.92
C ILE A 361 10.54 -14.61 13.22
N ASN A 362 10.54 -14.13 14.45
CA ASN A 362 11.61 -13.26 14.92
C ASN A 362 12.87 -14.13 15.11
N SER A 363 13.92 -13.88 14.31
CA SER A 363 15.19 -14.62 14.37
C SER A 363 15.82 -14.62 15.76
N ASP A 364 15.53 -13.58 16.55
CA ASP A 364 16.18 -13.33 17.83
C ASP A 364 15.35 -13.81 19.03
N LEU A 365 14.02 -13.99 18.88
CA LEU A 365 13.11 -14.17 20.02
C LEU A 365 12.47 -15.55 20.18
N LYS A 366 12.68 -16.53 19.29
CA LYS A 366 12.04 -17.87 19.36
C LYS A 366 10.52 -17.87 19.62
N ASN A 367 9.85 -16.75 19.38
CA ASN A 367 8.44 -16.53 19.69
C ASN A 367 7.72 -16.09 18.43
N ILE A 368 6.56 -16.71 18.18
CA ILE A 368 5.63 -16.29 17.12
C ILE A 368 4.89 -15.07 17.64
N LYS A 369 4.98 -13.94 16.93
CA LYS A 369 4.31 -12.69 17.27
C LYS A 369 3.29 -12.32 16.22
N ASP A 370 2.19 -11.79 16.70
CA ASP A 370 1.16 -11.17 15.88
C ASP A 370 1.71 -9.85 15.30
N SER A 371 1.27 -9.48 14.10
CA SER A 371 1.65 -8.21 13.48
C SER A 371 0.85 -7.08 14.11
N ILE A 372 1.52 -6.25 14.92
CA ILE A 372 0.91 -5.08 15.56
C ILE A 372 0.31 -4.15 14.50
N ILE A 373 0.98 -3.94 13.37
CA ILE A 373 0.44 -3.08 12.30
C ILE A 373 -0.82 -3.72 11.68
N GLY A 374 -0.84 -5.04 11.48
CA GLY A 374 -2.04 -5.74 11.02
C GLY A 374 -3.22 -5.59 11.99
N GLU A 375 -2.98 -5.69 13.29
CA GLU A 375 -3.99 -5.43 14.33
C GLU A 375 -4.47 -3.98 14.32
N LEU A 376 -3.57 -3.00 14.13
CA LEU A 376 -3.95 -1.58 14.01
C LEU A 376 -4.83 -1.32 12.79
N ILE A 377 -4.53 -1.96 11.65
CA ILE A 377 -5.34 -1.87 10.43
C ILE A 377 -6.74 -2.44 10.68
N LEU A 378 -6.85 -3.66 11.24
CA LEU A 378 -8.13 -4.28 11.55
C LEU A 378 -8.95 -3.48 12.56
N TYR A 379 -8.30 -2.92 13.58
CA TYR A 379 -8.98 -2.07 14.54
C TYR A 379 -9.50 -0.79 13.87
N THR A 380 -8.70 -0.17 13.01
CA THR A 380 -9.09 1.02 12.24
C THR A 380 -10.29 0.73 11.34
N HIS A 381 -10.27 -0.41 10.63
CA HIS A 381 -11.41 -0.90 9.84
C HIS A 381 -12.68 -1.00 10.68
N SER A 382 -12.60 -1.65 11.85
CA SER A 382 -13.76 -1.87 12.73
C SER A 382 -14.45 -0.57 13.17
N ILE A 383 -13.68 0.52 13.33
CA ILE A 383 -14.20 1.84 13.69
C ILE A 383 -14.72 2.59 12.46
N SER A 384 -13.98 2.56 11.35
CA SER A 384 -14.36 3.24 10.10
C SER A 384 -15.64 2.66 9.50
N ALA A 385 -15.74 1.33 9.43
CA ALA A 385 -16.89 0.60 8.90
C ALA A 385 -18.17 0.90 9.70
N LYS A 386 -18.10 0.84 11.03
CA LYS A 386 -19.25 1.09 11.92
C LYS A 386 -19.58 2.57 12.10
N LYS A 387 -18.72 3.48 11.62
CA LYS A 387 -18.81 4.93 11.82
C LYS A 387 -18.94 5.30 13.32
N GLU A 388 -18.33 4.51 14.21
CA GLU A 388 -18.42 4.72 15.66
C GLU A 388 -17.37 5.74 16.12
N PHE A 389 -17.64 7.03 15.94
CA PHE A 389 -16.66 8.08 16.24
C PHE A 389 -16.64 8.54 17.72
N SER A 390 -17.52 8.00 18.56
CA SER A 390 -17.54 8.29 19.99
C SER A 390 -16.50 7.52 20.80
N LYS A 391 -16.01 6.39 20.28
CA LYS A 391 -15.05 5.51 20.94
C LYS A 391 -14.07 4.95 19.90
N PRO A 392 -12.78 4.78 20.22
CA PRO A 392 -12.13 5.09 21.49
C PRO A 392 -11.95 6.60 21.68
N THR A 393 -11.66 7.04 22.90
CA THR A 393 -11.24 8.44 23.14
C THR A 393 -9.84 8.63 22.59
N MET A 394 -9.66 9.60 21.70
CA MET A 394 -8.38 9.89 21.06
C MET A 394 -8.14 11.40 21.03
N THR A 395 -7.02 11.83 21.62
CA THR A 395 -6.59 13.23 21.59
C THR A 395 -5.70 13.49 20.37
N ILE A 396 -5.54 14.76 19.97
CA ILE A 396 -4.53 15.13 18.95
C ILE A 396 -3.12 14.65 19.35
N ASN A 397 -2.79 14.66 20.65
CA ASN A 397 -1.49 14.20 21.11
C ASN A 397 -1.31 12.69 20.89
N ASP A 398 -2.37 11.90 21.08
CA ASP A 398 -2.36 10.46 20.77
C ASP A 398 -2.17 10.21 19.27
N ALA A 399 -2.88 10.97 18.42
CA ALA A 399 -2.71 10.90 16.97
C ALA A 399 -1.30 11.31 16.54
N LEU A 400 -0.72 12.30 17.19
CA LEU A 400 0.64 12.75 16.93
C LEU A 400 1.66 11.66 17.26
N VAL A 401 1.63 11.08 18.47
CA VAL A 401 2.62 10.05 18.84
C VAL A 401 2.48 8.78 18.00
N LEU A 402 1.25 8.42 17.62
CA LEU A 402 0.96 7.34 16.67
C LEU A 402 1.61 7.63 15.31
N THR A 403 1.41 8.85 14.79
CA THR A 403 1.98 9.31 13.51
C THR A 403 3.50 9.26 13.54
N LEU A 404 4.12 9.82 14.57
CA LEU A 404 5.58 9.84 14.69
C LEU A 404 6.15 8.43 14.71
N ARG A 405 5.59 7.54 15.53
CA ARG A 405 6.07 6.15 15.68
C ARG A 405 5.98 5.35 14.39
N LEU A 406 4.97 5.60 13.55
CA LEU A 406 4.72 4.85 12.32
C LEU A 406 5.34 5.46 11.06
N ILE A 407 5.45 6.79 10.98
CA ILE A 407 5.86 7.49 9.75
C ILE A 407 7.36 7.82 9.72
N ILE A 408 7.99 8.14 10.86
CA ILE A 408 9.43 8.48 10.91
C ILE A 408 10.31 7.36 10.31
N PRO A 409 10.10 6.07 10.64
CA PRO A 409 10.87 5.00 10.01
C PRO A 409 10.75 4.98 8.49
N GLN A 410 9.57 5.28 7.94
CA GLN A 410 9.34 5.34 6.49
C GLN A 410 10.07 6.52 5.83
N MET A 411 10.22 7.64 6.53
CA MET A 411 10.98 8.80 6.04
C MET A 411 12.47 8.50 5.88
N VAL A 412 13.00 7.59 6.71
CA VAL A 412 14.43 7.29 6.78
C VAL A 412 14.82 6.15 5.86
N ASN A 413 13.95 5.15 5.69
CA ASN A 413 14.25 3.98 4.85
C ASN A 413 13.06 3.59 3.97
N ALA A 414 13.30 3.58 2.66
CA ALA A 414 12.30 3.19 1.66
C ALA A 414 11.76 1.77 1.85
N LYS A 415 12.52 0.85 2.49
CA LYS A 415 12.04 -0.51 2.80
C LYS A 415 10.90 -0.54 3.82
N PHE A 416 10.70 0.53 4.59
CA PHE A 416 9.63 0.63 5.58
C PHE A 416 8.40 1.36 5.03
N LEU A 417 8.42 1.81 3.78
CA LEU A 417 7.26 2.43 3.15
C LEU A 417 6.08 1.47 3.20
N ASN A 418 4.98 1.95 3.76
CA ASN A 418 3.73 1.21 3.85
C ASN A 418 2.57 2.21 3.67
N GLU A 419 1.90 2.13 2.53
CA GLU A 419 0.82 3.05 2.17
C GLU A 419 -0.41 2.86 3.06
N GLY A 420 -0.77 1.63 3.42
CA GLY A 420 -1.87 1.34 4.33
C GLY A 420 -1.67 1.97 5.71
N VAL A 421 -0.43 2.03 6.19
CA VAL A 421 -0.08 2.75 7.44
C VAL A 421 -0.31 4.25 7.29
N GLN A 422 -0.01 4.85 6.13
CA GLN A 422 -0.27 6.27 5.88
C GLN A 422 -1.78 6.56 5.89
N ASP A 423 -2.59 5.67 5.33
CA ASP A 423 -4.06 5.75 5.37
C ASP A 423 -4.59 5.65 6.81
N VAL A 424 -4.15 4.65 7.57
CA VAL A 424 -4.52 4.47 8.99
C VAL A 424 -4.16 5.70 9.83
N VAL A 425 -2.93 6.21 9.70
CA VAL A 425 -2.50 7.39 10.44
C VAL A 425 -3.33 8.61 10.07
N THR A 426 -3.57 8.82 8.77
CA THR A 426 -4.37 9.96 8.29
C THR A 426 -5.81 9.88 8.79
N PHE A 427 -6.40 8.69 8.82
CA PHE A 427 -7.72 8.45 9.40
C PHE A 427 -7.75 8.86 10.88
N TRP A 428 -6.78 8.42 11.68
CA TRP A 428 -6.78 8.71 13.11
C TRP A 428 -6.52 10.19 13.44
N ILE A 429 -5.79 10.92 12.60
CA ILE A 429 -5.67 12.37 12.74
C ILE A 429 -7.03 13.03 12.48
N TRP A 430 -7.72 12.70 11.38
CA TRP A 430 -9.08 13.21 11.11
C TRP A 430 -10.08 12.87 12.21
N PHE A 431 -10.04 11.62 12.68
CA PHE A 431 -10.85 11.13 13.78
C PHE A 431 -10.64 11.97 15.04
N SER A 432 -9.39 12.22 15.44
CA SER A 432 -9.07 12.99 16.64
C SER A 432 -9.56 14.44 16.55
N LEU A 433 -9.42 15.08 15.38
CA LEU A 433 -9.91 16.43 15.13
C LEU A 433 -11.44 16.49 15.23
N TYR A 434 -12.13 15.57 14.57
CA TYR A 434 -13.59 15.51 14.59
C TYR A 434 -14.12 15.25 16.02
N GLN A 435 -13.56 14.26 16.72
CA GLN A 435 -13.99 13.91 18.06
C GLN A 435 -13.75 15.06 19.05
N GLN A 436 -12.58 15.71 19.01
CA GLN A 436 -12.32 16.84 19.93
C GLN A 436 -13.17 18.07 19.61
N GLN A 437 -13.42 18.38 18.34
CA GLN A 437 -14.15 19.59 17.93
C GLN A 437 -15.66 19.44 18.07
N LYS A 438 -16.24 18.34 17.56
CA LYS A 438 -17.69 18.17 17.46
C LYS A 438 -18.30 17.41 18.65
N ILE A 439 -17.60 16.40 19.15
CA ILE A 439 -18.11 15.55 20.23
C ILE A 439 -17.75 16.15 21.60
N ASN A 440 -16.46 16.41 21.82
CA ASN A 440 -15.97 16.86 23.13
C ASN A 440 -15.97 18.39 23.30
N GLN A 441 -16.22 19.15 22.23
CA GLN A 441 -16.24 20.63 22.21
C GLN A 441 -14.99 21.26 22.87
N GLN A 442 -13.84 20.61 22.72
CA GLN A 442 -12.56 21.07 23.28
C GLN A 442 -11.94 22.16 22.42
N ASN A 443 -11.21 23.07 23.05
CA ASN A 443 -10.45 24.10 22.34
C ASN A 443 -9.13 23.49 21.83
N LEU A 444 -9.15 23.00 20.58
CA LEU A 444 -8.01 22.31 19.97
C LEU A 444 -6.73 23.15 19.93
N SER A 445 -6.84 24.48 19.80
CA SER A 445 -5.67 25.37 19.83
C SER A 445 -4.94 25.34 21.18
N LEU A 446 -5.67 25.19 22.29
CA LEU A 446 -5.06 25.05 23.60
C LEU A 446 -4.36 23.70 23.78
N ASP A 447 -4.95 22.63 23.27
CA ASP A 447 -4.34 21.30 23.38
C ASP A 447 -3.09 21.16 22.51
N ILE A 448 -3.10 21.73 21.31
CA ILE A 448 -1.90 21.79 20.45
C ILE A 448 -0.81 22.64 21.10
N SER A 449 -1.16 23.72 21.81
CA SER A 449 -0.17 24.57 22.49
C SER A 449 0.59 23.86 23.62
N LYS A 450 0.05 22.75 24.15
CA LYS A 450 0.72 21.93 25.17
C LYS A 450 1.75 20.97 24.59
N ILE A 451 1.71 20.72 23.29
CA ILE A 451 2.62 19.78 22.61
C ILE A 451 3.99 20.44 22.47
N PRO A 452 5.10 19.74 22.81
CA PRO A 452 6.44 20.25 22.58
C PRO A 452 6.67 20.67 21.13
N LYS A 453 7.23 21.87 20.93
CA LYS A 453 7.45 22.46 19.59
C LYS A 453 8.21 21.53 18.65
N ILE A 454 9.23 20.83 19.17
CA ILE A 454 10.06 19.88 18.39
C ILE A 454 9.17 18.76 17.83
N LEU A 455 8.40 18.09 18.69
CA LEU A 455 7.49 17.00 18.30
C LEU A 455 6.43 17.48 17.30
N PHE A 456 5.87 18.68 17.51
CA PHE A 456 4.88 19.24 16.59
C PHE A 456 5.48 19.59 15.23
N THR A 457 6.73 20.06 15.19
CA THR A 457 7.44 20.35 13.93
C THR A 457 7.69 19.06 13.15
N ILE A 458 8.17 18.01 13.81
CA ILE A 458 8.39 16.69 13.19
C ILE A 458 7.05 16.09 12.71
N PHE A 459 5.97 16.29 13.45
CA PHE A 459 4.63 15.86 13.06
C PHE A 459 4.17 16.54 11.76
N LEU A 460 4.39 17.85 11.61
CA LEU A 460 4.10 18.56 10.35
C LEU A 460 4.97 18.05 9.19
N GLN A 461 6.24 17.73 9.45
CA GLN A 461 7.13 17.11 8.46
C GLN A 461 6.63 15.71 8.03
N CYS A 462 6.11 14.90 8.96
CA CYS A 462 5.50 13.60 8.65
C CYS A 462 4.27 13.77 7.74
N ILE A 463 3.41 14.76 8.00
CA ILE A 463 2.26 15.05 7.13
C ILE A 463 2.72 15.49 5.75
N LEU A 464 3.73 16.36 5.66
CA LEU A 464 4.29 16.80 4.39
C LEU A 464 4.91 15.62 3.61
N PHE A 465 5.58 14.69 4.30
CA PHE A 465 6.10 13.47 3.72
C PHE A 465 4.98 12.62 3.09
N MET A 466 3.83 12.45 3.75
CA MET A 466 2.68 11.75 3.17
C MET A 466 2.17 12.43 1.89
N VAL A 467 2.17 13.77 1.83
CA VAL A 467 1.84 14.53 0.60
C VAL A 467 2.84 14.23 -0.52
N ILE A 468 4.13 14.11 -0.19
CA ILE A 468 5.21 13.82 -1.16
C ILE A 468 5.07 12.40 -1.73
N GLN A 469 4.71 11.42 -0.90
CA GLN A 469 4.51 10.04 -1.35
C GLN A 469 3.24 9.87 -2.21
N SER A 470 2.22 10.69 -1.98
CA SER A 470 0.90 10.56 -2.63
C SER A 470 0.80 11.22 -4.02
N GLN A 471 1.89 11.33 -4.77
CA GLN A 471 1.89 12.05 -6.07
C GLN A 471 0.96 11.43 -7.11
N GLN A 472 0.83 10.10 -7.12
CA GLN A 472 -0.02 9.37 -8.06
C GLN A 472 -1.49 9.28 -7.60
N LYS A 473 -1.81 9.72 -6.38
CA LYS A 473 -3.14 9.65 -5.77
C LYS A 473 -3.69 11.05 -5.51
N PRO A 474 -4.24 11.75 -6.52
CA PRO A 474 -4.61 13.17 -6.40
C PRO A 474 -5.65 13.45 -5.31
N ASN A 475 -6.64 12.56 -5.15
CA ASN A 475 -7.69 12.71 -4.13
C ASN A 475 -7.15 12.57 -2.71
N PHE A 476 -6.29 11.56 -2.50
CA PHE A 476 -5.62 11.35 -1.21
C PHE A 476 -4.69 12.53 -0.89
N ARG A 477 -3.90 12.98 -1.86
CA ARG A 477 -3.04 14.16 -1.74
C ARG A 477 -3.84 15.42 -1.36
N PHE A 478 -5.00 15.63 -1.98
CA PHE A 478 -5.90 16.74 -1.67
C PHE A 478 -6.41 16.66 -0.23
N MET A 479 -6.86 15.48 0.21
CA MET A 479 -7.31 15.26 1.58
C MET A 479 -6.20 15.54 2.61
N VAL A 480 -4.98 15.05 2.39
CA VAL A 480 -3.84 15.28 3.30
C VAL A 480 -3.44 16.76 3.32
N LEU A 481 -3.48 17.46 2.18
CA LEU A 481 -3.25 18.92 2.14
C LEU A 481 -4.34 19.69 2.90
N THR A 482 -5.60 19.24 2.81
CA THR A 482 -6.71 19.80 3.60
C THR A 482 -6.46 19.63 5.09
N LEU A 483 -6.01 18.44 5.49
CA LEU A 483 -5.66 18.12 6.86
C LEU A 483 -4.51 19.00 7.37
N LEU A 484 -3.43 19.11 6.60
CA LEU A 484 -2.29 19.98 6.91
C LEU A 484 -2.73 21.43 7.12
N THR A 485 -3.59 21.93 6.23
CA THR A 485 -4.14 23.30 6.32
C THR A 485 -4.94 23.49 7.62
N LYS A 486 -5.82 22.55 7.97
CA LYS A 486 -6.58 22.59 9.22
C LYS A 486 -5.67 22.64 10.46
N ILE A 487 -4.63 21.81 10.50
CA ILE A 487 -3.70 21.76 11.63
C ILE A 487 -2.88 23.05 11.74
N LEU A 488 -2.45 23.62 10.61
CA LEU A 488 -1.71 24.88 10.59
C LEU A 488 -2.55 26.06 11.08
N ILE A 489 -3.85 26.12 10.75
CA ILE A 489 -4.77 27.15 11.28
C ILE A 489 -4.80 27.13 12.81
N LEU A 490 -4.74 25.93 13.42
CA LEU A 490 -4.82 25.77 14.88
C LEU A 490 -3.52 26.17 15.60
N SER A 491 -2.37 26.24 14.91
CA SER A 491 -1.05 26.55 15.49
C SER A 491 -0.22 27.50 14.61
N PRO A 492 -0.57 28.79 14.57
CA PRO A 492 0.07 29.77 13.68
C PRO A 492 1.56 30.02 13.99
N ASN A 493 1.96 29.95 15.26
CA ASN A 493 3.32 30.29 15.70
C ASN A 493 4.35 29.26 15.21
N VAL A 494 4.04 27.96 15.35
CA VAL A 494 4.92 26.89 14.87
C VAL A 494 4.74 26.70 13.36
N GLY A 495 3.50 26.84 12.88
CA GLY A 495 3.16 26.65 11.48
C GLY A 495 3.87 27.60 10.51
N TYR A 496 4.05 28.89 10.87
CA TYR A 496 4.82 29.80 10.01
C TYR A 496 6.30 29.40 9.90
N GLY A 497 6.93 29.04 11.02
CA GLY A 497 8.32 28.57 11.03
C GLY A 497 8.51 27.32 10.15
N PHE A 498 7.59 26.36 10.27
CA PHE A 498 7.55 25.17 9.44
C PHE A 498 7.39 25.46 7.94
N ILE A 499 6.46 26.36 7.55
CA ILE A 499 6.26 26.74 6.15
C ILE A 499 7.53 27.37 5.58
N LYS A 500 8.12 28.32 6.30
CA LYS A 500 9.36 29.00 5.88
C LYS A 500 10.51 28.00 5.70
N ASP A 501 10.72 27.14 6.67
CA ASP A 501 11.75 26.10 6.62
C ASP A 501 11.54 25.14 5.44
N SER A 502 10.31 24.63 5.28
CA SER A 502 9.96 23.70 4.20
C SER A 502 10.13 24.33 2.81
N LEU A 503 9.74 25.60 2.62
CA LEU A 503 9.91 26.28 1.34
C LEU A 503 11.39 26.57 1.01
N THR A 504 12.23 26.72 2.04
CA THR A 504 13.67 27.02 1.89
C THR A 504 14.48 25.74 1.67
N ASN A 505 14.26 24.72 2.50
CA ASN A 505 15.16 23.58 2.67
C ASN A 505 14.62 22.26 2.08
N CYS A 506 13.34 22.16 1.73
CA CYS A 506 12.79 20.92 1.20
C CYS A 506 13.33 20.63 -0.22
N PRO A 507 13.90 19.43 -0.48
CA PRO A 507 14.46 19.08 -1.78
C PRO A 507 13.37 18.76 -2.83
N TYR A 508 12.15 18.44 -2.40
CA TYR A 508 11.06 18.03 -3.28
C TYR A 508 10.30 19.24 -3.86
N GLU A 509 10.56 19.58 -5.11
CA GLU A 509 9.96 20.76 -5.74
C GLU A 509 8.44 20.63 -5.91
N SER A 510 7.95 19.42 -6.16
CA SER A 510 6.53 19.13 -6.40
C SER A 510 5.60 19.50 -5.24
N VAL A 511 6.14 19.67 -4.01
CA VAL A 511 5.37 20.01 -2.82
C VAL A 511 5.37 21.51 -2.52
N LYS A 512 6.33 22.28 -3.04
CA LYS A 512 6.46 23.72 -2.76
C LYS A 512 5.27 24.51 -3.31
N SER A 513 4.87 24.25 -4.55
CA SER A 513 3.72 24.92 -5.17
C SER A 513 2.41 24.71 -4.37
N PRO A 514 2.01 23.46 -4.01
CA PRO A 514 0.89 23.23 -3.10
C PRO A 514 1.04 23.89 -1.73
N LEU A 515 2.23 23.86 -1.13
CA LEU A 515 2.48 24.47 0.19
C LEU A 515 2.34 26.01 0.14
N ILE A 516 2.74 26.65 -0.96
CA ILE A 516 2.47 28.08 -1.21
C ILE A 516 0.97 28.34 -1.33
N GLY A 517 0.23 27.44 -1.97
CA GLY A 517 -1.23 27.46 -2.01
C GLY A 517 -1.85 27.39 -0.61
N VAL A 518 -1.37 26.48 0.24
CA VAL A 518 -1.76 26.41 1.67
C VAL A 518 -1.45 27.73 2.38
N TYR A 519 -0.25 28.29 2.19
CA TYR A 519 0.13 29.56 2.80
C TYR A 519 -0.75 30.72 2.34
N LYS A 520 -1.12 30.76 1.06
CA LYS A 520 -2.09 31.72 0.52
C LYS A 520 -3.44 31.63 1.23
N GLU A 521 -3.97 30.42 1.41
CA GLU A 521 -5.24 30.21 2.12
C GLU A 521 -5.15 30.66 3.59
N LEU A 522 -4.04 30.34 4.27
CA LEU A 522 -3.81 30.76 5.66
C LEU A 522 -3.75 32.29 5.83
N LEU A 523 -3.25 33.01 4.82
CA LEU A 523 -3.17 34.47 4.81
C LEU A 523 -4.50 35.15 4.53
N LEU A 524 -5.39 34.51 3.76
CA LEU A 524 -6.64 35.11 3.27
C LEU A 524 -7.87 34.73 4.08
N LYS A 525 -7.86 33.59 4.80
CA LYS A 525 -8.99 33.17 5.64
C LYS A 525 -8.91 33.81 7.03
N ASP A 526 -9.95 34.55 7.39
CA ASP A 526 -10.26 34.87 8.78
C ASP A 526 -10.64 33.58 9.51
N LYS A 527 -10.46 33.51 10.84
CA LYS A 527 -10.69 32.32 11.69
C LYS A 527 -12.11 31.72 11.62
N ALA A 528 -12.99 32.23 10.77
CA ALA A 528 -14.36 31.79 10.62
C ALA A 528 -14.44 30.41 9.93
N ASP A 529 -14.50 29.40 10.78
CA ASP A 529 -14.92 28.02 10.55
C ASP A 529 -13.89 27.10 9.88
N VAL A 530 -13.23 26.28 10.71
CA VAL A 530 -12.36 25.14 10.35
C VAL A 530 -13.08 24.17 9.38
N ASP A 531 -14.42 24.20 9.34
CA ASP A 531 -15.24 23.37 8.47
C ASP A 531 -15.57 23.99 7.10
N SER A 532 -15.33 25.28 6.89
CA SER A 532 -15.60 25.99 5.63
C SER A 532 -14.42 26.02 4.65
N ILE A 533 -13.42 25.15 4.85
CA ILE A 533 -12.22 25.10 4.02
C ILE A 533 -12.58 24.54 2.64
N ASP A 534 -13.01 25.44 1.76
CA ASP A 534 -13.23 25.20 0.34
C ASP A 534 -11.88 25.40 -0.38
N LEU A 535 -11.24 24.29 -0.75
CA LEU A 535 -9.91 24.26 -1.38
C LEU A 535 -9.98 24.15 -2.91
N ASP A 536 -11.18 24.18 -3.52
CA ASP A 536 -11.30 24.24 -4.98
C ASP A 536 -10.71 25.54 -5.56
N LYS A 537 -10.47 26.56 -4.73
CA LYS A 537 -9.70 27.77 -5.08
C LYS A 537 -8.20 27.53 -5.37
N LEU A 538 -7.70 26.31 -5.11
CA LEU A 538 -6.35 25.88 -5.51
C LEU A 538 -6.28 25.42 -6.98
N LYS A 539 -7.42 25.26 -7.68
CA LYS A 539 -7.43 25.02 -9.13
C LYS A 539 -7.29 26.35 -9.85
N LEU A 540 -6.22 26.48 -10.62
CA LEU A 540 -5.97 27.61 -11.53
C LEU A 540 -6.98 27.58 -12.68
N SER A 541 -8.17 28.15 -12.47
CA SER A 541 -9.06 28.58 -13.55
C SER A 541 -9.92 29.74 -13.08
N SER A 542 -9.78 30.86 -13.78
CA SER A 542 -10.53 32.10 -13.61
C SER A 542 -11.96 31.94 -14.14
N ASP A 543 -12.96 32.32 -13.33
CA ASP A 543 -14.15 33.01 -13.82
C ASP A 543 -14.88 33.71 -12.67
N GLU A 544 -15.12 35.02 -12.83
CA GLU A 544 -15.90 35.87 -11.93
C GLU A 544 -17.31 36.07 -12.50
N THR A 545 -18.37 35.99 -11.69
CA THR A 545 -19.64 36.70 -11.93
C THR A 545 -20.42 37.02 -10.63
N THR A 546 -20.45 38.32 -10.33
CA THR A 546 -21.52 39.21 -9.78
C THR A 546 -22.64 38.70 -8.83
N THR A 547 -22.50 39.13 -7.56
CA THR A 547 -23.40 39.88 -6.64
C THR A 547 -24.94 39.69 -6.62
N ALA A 548 -25.46 39.37 -5.42
CA ALA A 548 -26.78 39.82 -4.92
C ALA A 548 -26.67 40.31 -3.46
N ALA A 549 -27.35 41.43 -3.16
CA ALA A 549 -27.20 42.23 -1.94
C ALA A 549 -27.97 41.67 -0.73
N VAL A 550 -27.33 41.70 0.45
CA VAL A 550 -27.97 41.49 1.77
C VAL A 550 -27.53 42.61 2.74
N ALA A 551 -28.47 43.06 3.57
CA ALA A 551 -28.43 44.21 4.48
C ALA A 551 -27.20 44.28 5.43
N PRO A 552 -26.83 45.48 5.93
CA PRO A 552 -25.53 45.70 6.56
C PRO A 552 -25.43 45.03 7.93
N PRO A 553 -24.41 44.19 8.18
CA PRO A 553 -24.11 43.69 9.51
C PRO A 553 -23.37 44.75 10.33
N LEU A 554 -23.58 44.71 11.65
CA LEU A 554 -22.88 45.52 12.66
C LEU A 554 -21.35 45.44 12.46
N PRO A 555 -20.60 46.51 12.80
CA PRO A 555 -19.17 46.58 12.53
C PRO A 555 -18.45 45.37 13.16
N PRO A 556 -17.70 44.58 12.36
CA PRO A 556 -16.92 43.48 12.88
C PRO A 556 -15.85 44.04 13.83
N ARG A 557 -15.66 43.40 14.98
CA ARG A 557 -14.40 43.54 15.73
C ARG A 557 -13.28 43.15 14.78
N GLU A 558 -12.24 43.98 14.65
CA GLU A 558 -11.04 43.66 13.88
C GLU A 558 -10.34 42.43 14.48
N GLU A 559 -10.78 41.24 14.09
CA GLU A 559 -10.07 40.00 14.38
C GLU A 559 -8.93 39.90 13.38
N THR A 560 -7.71 40.20 13.82
CA THR A 560 -6.53 40.06 12.98
C THR A 560 -6.38 38.59 12.53
N PRO A 561 -6.14 38.32 11.23
CA PRO A 561 -5.96 36.97 10.74
C PRO A 561 -4.78 36.30 11.45
N SER A 562 -4.92 35.02 11.81
CA SER A 562 -3.96 34.29 12.64
C SER A 562 -2.54 34.22 12.04
N TYR A 563 -2.44 34.39 10.72
CA TYR A 563 -1.20 34.42 9.95
C TYR A 563 -0.80 35.81 9.46
N ALA A 564 -1.40 36.88 10.00
CA ALA A 564 -1.19 38.26 9.55
C ALA A 564 0.28 38.57 9.19
N LEU A 565 0.45 39.14 8.01
CA LEU A 565 1.75 39.59 7.51
C LEU A 565 2.22 40.78 8.35
N ASN A 566 3.43 40.66 8.88
CA ASN A 566 4.21 41.78 9.39
C ASN A 566 5.36 42.07 8.42
N THR A 567 6.12 43.15 8.67
CA THR A 567 7.23 43.56 7.81
C THR A 567 8.29 42.46 7.67
N ASP A 568 8.58 41.71 8.73
CA ASP A 568 9.59 40.64 8.72
C ASP A 568 9.16 39.45 7.85
N LYS A 569 7.90 39.01 7.98
CA LYS A 569 7.31 37.95 7.15
C LYS A 569 7.21 38.36 5.67
N LEU A 570 7.02 39.64 5.40
CA LEU A 570 7.03 40.17 4.03
C LEU A 570 8.44 40.14 3.43
N ASN A 571 9.46 40.49 4.21
CA ASN A 571 10.87 40.39 3.79
C ASN A 571 11.27 38.93 3.54
N ASP A 572 10.87 38.02 4.41
CA ASP A 572 11.04 36.57 4.22
C ASP A 572 10.39 36.12 2.90
N LEU A 573 9.13 36.49 2.64
CA LEU A 573 8.44 36.17 1.40
C LEU A 573 9.20 36.72 0.18
N VAL A 574 9.64 37.97 0.21
CA VAL A 574 10.43 38.59 -0.86
C VAL A 574 11.72 37.80 -1.13
N SER A 575 12.43 37.37 -0.09
CA SER A 575 13.64 36.56 -0.26
C SER A 575 13.35 35.20 -0.91
N LEU A 576 12.26 34.54 -0.51
CA LEU A 576 11.82 33.27 -1.08
C LEU A 576 11.47 33.40 -2.57
N ILE A 577 10.81 34.49 -2.96
CA ILE A 577 10.47 34.75 -4.37
C ILE A 577 11.72 34.99 -5.21
N LYS A 578 12.71 35.75 -4.70
CA LYS A 578 13.98 35.97 -5.41
C LYS A 578 14.76 34.66 -5.61
N ASN A 579 14.74 33.78 -4.61
CA ASN A 579 15.37 32.45 -4.73
C ASN A 579 14.63 31.59 -5.76
N ALA A 580 13.29 31.59 -5.76
CA ALA A 580 12.49 30.86 -6.74
C ALA A 580 12.65 31.41 -8.16
N GLU A 581 12.75 32.73 -8.32
CA GLU A 581 13.05 33.38 -9.59
C GLU A 581 14.42 32.95 -10.13
N SER A 582 15.45 33.01 -9.30
CA SER A 582 16.81 32.64 -9.69
C SER A 582 16.93 31.14 -10.02
N ALA A 583 16.13 30.29 -9.38
CA ALA A 583 16.09 28.87 -9.67
C ALA A 583 15.26 28.54 -10.94
N ALA A 584 14.24 29.32 -11.25
CA ALA A 584 13.38 29.09 -12.42
C ALA A 584 13.99 29.63 -13.73
N PHE A 585 14.78 30.69 -13.66
CA PHE A 585 15.46 31.29 -14.82
C PHE A 585 16.96 30.98 -14.77
N VAL A 586 17.40 30.02 -15.58
CA VAL A 586 18.80 29.55 -15.62
C VAL A 586 19.34 29.70 -17.03
N ASP A 587 20.47 30.41 -17.19
CA ASP A 587 21.19 30.58 -18.46
C ASP A 587 20.32 31.00 -19.66
N GLY A 588 19.32 31.85 -19.43
CA GLY A 588 18.40 32.34 -20.47
C GLY A 588 17.28 31.37 -20.85
N HIS A 589 17.09 30.28 -20.09
CA HIS A 589 16.01 29.30 -20.22
C HIS A 589 15.11 29.26 -18.98
N ILE A 590 13.93 28.66 -19.12
CA ILE A 590 13.01 28.39 -18.01
C ILE A 590 13.11 26.92 -17.60
N ASP A 591 13.45 26.65 -16.34
CA ASP A 591 13.39 25.29 -15.79
C ASP A 591 11.92 24.87 -15.59
N PRO A 592 11.42 23.86 -16.33
CA PRO A 592 10.03 23.42 -16.23
C PRO A 592 9.68 22.86 -14.84
N THR A 593 10.65 22.32 -14.11
CA THR A 593 10.43 21.71 -12.80
C THR A 593 10.22 22.77 -11.71
N LYS A 594 10.81 23.96 -11.87
CA LYS A 594 10.80 25.08 -10.90
C LYS A 594 9.75 26.13 -11.24
N LEU A 595 9.27 26.17 -12.48
CA LEU A 595 8.26 27.11 -12.96
C LEU A 595 6.99 27.12 -12.09
N SER A 596 6.50 25.94 -11.70
CA SER A 596 5.26 25.80 -10.90
C SER A 596 5.36 26.49 -9.53
N THR A 597 6.55 26.54 -8.95
CA THR A 597 6.83 27.21 -7.67
C THR A 597 6.84 28.72 -7.83
N LEU A 598 7.53 29.24 -8.85
CA LEU A 598 7.53 30.68 -9.14
C LEU A 598 6.11 31.18 -9.47
N ALA A 599 5.37 30.44 -10.30
CA ALA A 599 3.99 30.76 -10.63
C ALA A 599 3.09 30.79 -9.39
N ALA A 600 3.27 29.86 -8.44
CA ALA A 600 2.52 29.85 -7.18
C ALA A 600 2.82 31.10 -6.33
N TYR A 601 4.07 31.53 -6.25
CA TYR A 601 4.45 32.75 -5.54
C TYR A 601 3.85 34.03 -6.16
N LEU A 602 3.87 34.15 -7.48
CA LEU A 602 3.24 35.29 -8.16
C LEU A 602 1.72 35.29 -7.92
N ASN A 603 1.08 34.13 -7.97
CA ASN A 603 -0.34 33.98 -7.64
C ASN A 603 -0.68 34.28 -6.17
N LEU A 604 0.28 34.05 -5.26
CA LEU A 604 0.18 34.47 -3.87
C LEU A 604 0.21 36.00 -3.77
N LEU A 605 1.16 36.67 -4.45
CA LEU A 605 1.24 38.14 -4.51
C LEU A 605 -0.07 38.77 -4.99
N VAL A 606 -0.66 38.23 -6.06
CA VAL A 606 -1.98 38.68 -6.56
C VAL A 606 -3.06 38.53 -5.49
N GLY A 607 -3.06 37.44 -4.73
CA GLY A 607 -4.02 37.21 -3.64
C GLY A 607 -3.88 38.22 -2.50
N ILE A 608 -2.67 38.64 -2.18
CA ILE A 608 -2.38 39.54 -1.04
C ILE A 608 -2.24 41.02 -1.40
N LYS A 609 -2.37 41.39 -2.69
CA LYS A 609 -2.13 42.77 -3.19
C LYS A 609 -2.95 43.86 -2.48
N ARG A 610 -4.12 43.50 -1.94
CA ARG A 610 -5.04 44.41 -1.23
C ARG A 610 -4.74 44.56 0.27
N LEU A 611 -3.81 43.78 0.83
CA LEU A 611 -3.48 43.86 2.26
C LEU A 611 -2.71 45.15 2.58
N SER A 612 -3.06 45.81 3.68
CA SER A 612 -2.53 47.13 4.05
C SER A 612 -1.01 47.18 4.18
N ILE A 613 -0.38 46.10 4.64
CA ILE A 613 1.08 45.98 4.76
C ILE A 613 1.77 45.89 3.39
N VAL A 614 1.12 45.26 2.40
CA VAL A 614 1.62 45.10 1.04
C VAL A 614 1.52 46.43 0.29
N VAL A 615 0.42 47.15 0.46
CA VAL A 615 0.23 48.50 -0.10
C VAL A 615 1.26 49.48 0.47
N LYS A 616 1.52 49.43 1.77
CA LYS A 616 2.50 50.30 2.45
C LYS A 616 3.96 50.00 2.07
N ASN A 617 4.27 48.77 1.65
CA ASN A 617 5.63 48.34 1.31
C ASN A 617 5.74 47.92 -0.17
N LYS A 618 4.96 48.54 -1.06
CA LYS A 618 4.94 48.22 -2.49
C LYS A 618 6.34 48.31 -3.12
N GLU A 619 7.18 49.21 -2.60
CA GLU A 619 8.58 49.39 -2.99
C GLU A 619 9.46 48.13 -2.85
N LEU A 620 9.11 47.19 -1.98
CA LEU A 620 9.84 45.92 -1.83
C LEU A 620 9.48 44.89 -2.91
N ILE A 621 8.29 44.99 -3.51
CA ILE A 621 7.72 43.99 -4.43
C ILE A 621 7.94 44.40 -5.88
N THR A 622 7.78 45.69 -6.20
CA THR A 622 7.97 46.23 -7.56
C THR A 622 9.29 45.81 -8.21
N PRO A 623 10.46 45.83 -7.53
CA PRO A 623 11.73 45.43 -8.14
C PRO A 623 11.77 43.96 -8.58
N ILE A 624 11.07 43.08 -7.85
CA ILE A 624 11.00 41.64 -8.16
C ILE A 624 10.15 41.43 -9.41
N LEU A 625 8.99 42.08 -9.47
CA LEU A 625 8.11 42.00 -10.65
C LEU A 625 8.81 42.53 -11.90
N SER A 626 9.51 43.67 -11.79
CA SER A 626 10.33 44.21 -12.90
C SER A 626 11.46 43.27 -13.32
N SER A 627 12.10 42.57 -12.38
CA SER A 627 13.14 41.58 -12.67
C SER A 627 12.57 40.40 -13.47
N VAL A 628 11.45 39.84 -13.01
CA VAL A 628 10.76 38.73 -13.69
C VAL A 628 10.28 39.15 -15.08
N GLU A 629 9.66 40.33 -15.23
CA GLU A 629 9.24 40.86 -16.54
C GLU A 629 10.40 41.02 -17.51
N THR A 630 11.56 41.47 -17.01
CA THR A 630 12.76 41.66 -17.84
C THR A 630 13.26 40.31 -18.37
N LYS A 631 13.34 39.29 -17.51
CA LYS A 631 13.72 37.92 -17.89
C LYS A 631 12.72 37.27 -18.83
N ILE A 632 11.41 37.51 -18.65
CA ILE A 632 10.37 37.05 -19.59
C ILE A 632 10.57 37.69 -20.97
N LYS A 633 10.84 39.00 -21.04
CA LYS A 633 11.11 39.69 -22.32
C LYS A 633 12.35 39.14 -23.02
N GLU A 634 13.41 38.88 -22.27
CA GLU A 634 14.64 38.26 -22.77
C GLU A 634 14.39 36.85 -23.32
N ILE A 635 13.62 36.01 -22.63
CA ILE A 635 13.27 34.67 -23.12
C ILE A 635 12.41 34.74 -24.38
N LYS A 636 11.43 35.65 -24.43
CA LYS A 636 10.58 35.85 -25.62
C LYS A 636 11.37 36.34 -26.84
N SER A 637 12.44 37.11 -26.64
CA SER A 637 13.28 37.57 -27.75
C SER A 637 14.31 36.53 -28.21
N THR A 638 14.71 35.61 -27.33
CA THR A 638 15.90 34.76 -27.53
C THR A 638 15.56 33.29 -27.74
N SER A 639 14.48 32.80 -27.13
CA SER A 639 14.06 31.40 -27.20
C SER A 639 13.18 31.11 -28.41
N LYS A 640 13.44 29.97 -29.07
CA LYS A 640 12.58 29.40 -30.12
C LYS A 640 11.68 28.28 -29.61
N ASN A 641 11.73 27.98 -28.31
CA ASN A 641 10.97 26.91 -27.71
C ASN A 641 9.54 27.39 -27.39
N PRO A 642 8.49 26.84 -28.03
CA PRO A 642 7.11 27.26 -27.78
C PRO A 642 6.67 27.06 -26.33
N TYR A 643 7.24 26.07 -25.62
CA TYR A 643 6.96 25.86 -24.21
C TYR A 643 7.42 27.04 -23.34
N GLU A 644 8.63 27.55 -23.56
CA GLU A 644 9.21 28.65 -22.78
C GLU A 644 8.49 29.97 -23.04
N VAL A 645 8.08 30.21 -24.30
CA VAL A 645 7.27 31.38 -24.66
C VAL A 645 5.91 31.33 -23.97
N ASN A 646 5.20 30.20 -24.04
CA ASN A 646 3.91 30.01 -23.36
C ASN A 646 4.03 30.12 -21.83
N ALA A 647 5.09 29.57 -21.24
CA ALA A 647 5.38 29.71 -19.81
C ALA A 647 5.61 31.18 -19.42
N GLY A 648 6.38 31.91 -20.23
CA GLY A 648 6.59 33.35 -20.06
C GLY A 648 5.30 34.16 -20.18
N ASP A 649 4.41 33.81 -21.12
CA ASP A 649 3.08 34.43 -21.26
C ASP A 649 2.21 34.21 -20.02
N MET A 650 2.18 33.00 -19.46
CA MET A 650 1.44 32.71 -18.23
C MET A 650 1.95 33.50 -17.02
N LEU A 651 3.27 33.62 -16.87
CA LEU A 651 3.88 34.43 -15.80
C LEU A 651 3.56 35.92 -16.00
N GLN A 652 3.68 36.44 -17.23
CA GLN A 652 3.37 37.83 -17.54
C GLN A 652 1.91 38.17 -17.19
N LEU A 653 0.97 37.32 -17.58
CA LEU A 653 -0.46 37.50 -17.27
C LEU A 653 -0.71 37.56 -15.76
N THR A 654 0.04 36.80 -14.96
CA THR A 654 -0.06 36.85 -13.49
C THR A 654 0.48 38.16 -12.92
N ILE A 655 1.54 38.72 -13.51
CA ILE A 655 2.11 40.02 -13.12
C ILE A 655 1.15 41.15 -13.49
N ASP A 656 0.56 41.10 -14.69
CA ASP A 656 -0.41 42.10 -15.15
C ASP A 656 -1.62 42.15 -14.18
N ARG A 657 -2.12 40.97 -13.76
CA ARG A 657 -3.17 40.85 -12.72
C ARG A 657 -2.78 41.40 -11.35
N PHE A 658 -1.49 41.51 -11.02
CA PHE A 658 -1.04 42.17 -9.80
C PHE A 658 -1.05 43.69 -9.92
N ASN A 659 -0.72 44.19 -11.12
CA ASN A 659 -0.63 45.62 -11.42
C ASN A 659 -2.00 46.28 -11.61
N GLU A 660 -3.01 45.52 -12.06
CA GLU A 660 -4.44 45.85 -12.00
C GLU A 660 -4.94 46.02 -10.55
#